data_AF-A0A178ZXB6-F1
#
_entry.id   AF-A0A178ZXB6-F1
#
_cell.length_a   1.000
_cell.length_b   1.000
_cell.length_c   1.000
_cell.angle_alpha   90.00
_cell.angle_beta   90.00
_cell.angle_gamma   90.00
#
_symmetry.space_group_name_H-M   'P 1'
#
loop_
_entity.id
_entity.type
_entity.pdbx_description
1 polymer ?
#
loop_
_entity_poly.entity_id
_entity_poly.type
_entity_poly.pdbx_seq_one_letter_code
_entity_poly.pdbx_strand_id
1 'polypeptide(L)'
;MSARRAPGAPRPLTALERRRVIIALRDRLRPNVTDRTLLETYLTSTDWDAEAAYNLWQADRAKILSERGATEDSVSSAEASSEDEKGDESSSSSSSSSLSNPPRTAANVTVITAEDDEDEKDGKNEEEEEEETRTLNVMRRHLLGARLNHNVEQERRDAAVALRLHYESEMEETLGTTTLSPSEAILLLHVNSWDLGEAADSFTSLEDVRLQLRDYDRMRTRLPTAIDPDEVDTMREQDERLAEFINITGRPDWWSLRVVLQDHNWNLIEAVSFWFLRGVSPVRPSKKEVHRTTKEDPDGNIIEFGIRVGVDERSLKWPSAKQCDVPAAIFMDEGWGVEPDQYTPTDASETEENDEKTRKGKSKVIKKAGVRGIEGFLLGVNGDPYERVYKGCPNPAKFLVEHISKGRYTFKRFRQEKRFIWPDLKKEKSPMSPSARVEFDWNDPSHIQLLNNWRRQAVDRTIKGSRHNPGQAWSQEEDEYLIKLSEELFEEKSQSSTHSKRKTVVVSNKKKEEWRESFNKKFTGTIPQGSTEPRTDRTLAALMQRRSRIQEIVDRFHVKPDARYFLNTKRQAGKRRKRADSTGDADAHVDQSNMATSGEIIKGEEGPEDNGASGDDEEVPMDISSDDDEGSAPMDLSD
;
A
#
# COMPACT_ATOMS: atom_id res chain seq x y z
N MET A 1 1.98 3.04 47.83
CA MET A 1 1.19 1.83 48.14
C MET A 1 0.81 1.16 46.83
N SER A 2 1.51 0.10 46.43
CA SER A 2 1.17 -0.67 45.22
C SER A 2 0.00 -1.60 45.54
N ALA A 3 -1.18 -1.27 45.04
CA ALA A 3 -2.32 -2.17 45.08
C ALA A 3 -1.97 -3.45 44.30
N ARG A 4 -2.01 -4.61 44.97
CA ARG A 4 -1.87 -5.91 44.31
C ARG A 4 -3.05 -6.07 43.35
N ARG A 5 -2.79 -6.00 42.04
CA ARG A 5 -3.77 -6.28 40.98
C ARG A 5 -4.34 -7.69 41.19
N ALA A 6 -5.65 -7.83 41.00
CA ALA A 6 -6.31 -9.13 40.98
C ALA A 6 -5.65 -10.04 39.92
N PRO A 7 -5.35 -11.31 40.23
CA PRO A 7 -4.79 -12.24 39.27
C PRO A 7 -5.81 -12.50 38.15
N GLY A 8 -5.52 -11.98 36.95
CA GLY A 8 -6.37 -12.15 35.76
C GLY A 8 -6.71 -10.88 34.99
N ALA A 9 -6.52 -9.69 35.57
CA ALA A 9 -6.78 -8.44 34.84
C ALA A 9 -5.75 -8.23 33.71
N PRO A 10 -6.19 -7.94 32.47
CA PRO A 10 -5.28 -7.72 31.35
C PRO A 10 -4.28 -6.60 31.65
N ARG A 11 -3.05 -6.78 31.14
CA ARG A 11 -1.99 -5.76 31.26
C ARG A 11 -2.44 -4.52 30.48
N PRO A 12 -2.32 -3.30 31.04
CA PRO A 12 -2.62 -2.09 30.30
C PRO A 12 -1.67 -2.01 29.11
N LEU A 13 -2.22 -1.70 27.94
CA LEU A 13 -1.43 -1.46 26.74
C LEU A 13 -0.48 -0.29 26.95
N THR A 14 0.75 -0.45 26.46
CA THR A 14 1.73 0.64 26.35
C THR A 14 1.26 1.68 25.34
N ALA A 15 1.79 2.91 25.43
CA ALA A 15 1.47 3.97 24.46
C ALA A 15 1.76 3.56 23.01
N LEU A 16 2.84 2.78 22.78
CA LEU A 16 3.17 2.27 21.45
C LEU A 16 2.14 1.25 20.94
N GLU A 17 1.67 0.34 21.80
CA GLU A 17 0.63 -0.63 21.43
C GLU A 17 -0.69 0.09 21.14
N ARG A 18 -1.09 1.05 21.97
CA ARG A 18 -2.28 1.89 21.72
C ARG A 18 -2.22 2.56 20.35
N ARG A 19 -1.09 3.21 20.03
CA ARG A 19 -0.87 3.85 18.72
C ARG A 19 -1.03 2.86 17.57
N ARG A 20 -0.50 1.63 17.71
CA ARG A 20 -0.63 0.58 16.67
C ARG A 20 -2.08 0.16 16.45
N VAL A 21 -2.84 -0.01 17.53
CA VAL A 21 -4.26 -0.40 17.45
C VAL A 21 -5.08 0.73 16.80
N ILE A 22 -4.82 1.99 17.16
CA ILE A 22 -5.46 3.16 16.54
C ILE A 22 -5.18 3.21 15.03
N ILE A 23 -3.91 3.07 14.61
CA ILE A 23 -3.57 3.08 13.18
C ILE A 23 -4.23 1.91 12.45
N ALA A 24 -4.24 0.71 13.07
CA ALA A 24 -4.89 -0.45 12.47
C ALA A 24 -6.40 -0.27 12.29
N LEU A 25 -7.09 0.32 13.28
CA LEU A 25 -8.52 0.65 13.19
C LEU A 25 -8.77 1.72 12.12
N ARG A 26 -7.99 2.81 12.12
CA ARG A 26 -8.05 3.87 11.09
C ARG A 26 -7.89 3.29 9.68
N ASP A 27 -6.88 2.45 9.49
CA ASP A 27 -6.62 1.81 8.20
C ASP A 27 -7.75 0.89 7.74
N ARG A 28 -8.44 0.23 8.68
CA ARG A 28 -9.60 -0.63 8.38
C ARG A 28 -10.84 0.19 8.01
N LEU A 29 -10.96 1.41 8.54
CA LEU A 29 -12.06 2.32 8.24
C LEU A 29 -11.89 3.05 6.89
N ARG A 30 -10.73 2.95 6.23
CA ARG A 30 -10.53 3.58 4.92
C ARG A 30 -11.55 3.06 3.90
N PRO A 31 -12.08 3.92 3.00
CA PRO A 31 -11.67 5.32 2.75
C PRO A 31 -12.37 6.40 3.59
N ASN A 32 -13.09 6.07 4.66
CA ASN A 32 -13.81 7.05 5.48
C ASN A 32 -12.91 8.05 6.19
N VAL A 33 -13.50 9.19 6.57
CA VAL A 33 -12.87 10.17 7.45
C VAL A 33 -12.94 9.66 8.89
N THR A 34 -11.87 9.88 9.64
CA THR A 34 -11.76 9.44 11.04
C THR A 34 -11.38 10.61 11.93
N ASP A 35 -11.44 10.39 13.24
CA ASP A 35 -10.87 11.30 14.22
C ASP A 35 -10.19 10.47 15.31
N ARG A 36 -8.91 10.74 15.57
CA ARG A 36 -8.13 9.99 16.55
C ARG A 36 -8.78 9.89 17.92
N THR A 37 -9.35 10.98 18.44
CA THR A 37 -9.95 11.01 19.79
C THR A 37 -11.21 10.15 19.84
N LEU A 38 -11.98 10.15 18.75
CA LEU A 38 -13.12 9.28 18.59
C LEU A 38 -12.69 7.81 18.51
N LEU A 39 -11.67 7.49 17.70
CA LEU A 39 -11.14 6.12 17.60
C LEU A 39 -10.63 5.61 18.96
N GLU A 40 -9.93 6.45 19.73
CA GLU A 40 -9.49 6.12 21.10
C GLU A 40 -10.67 5.86 22.04
N THR A 41 -11.79 6.56 21.87
CA THR A 41 -13.01 6.34 22.67
C THR A 41 -13.63 4.98 22.37
N TYR A 42 -13.81 4.63 21.09
CA TYR A 42 -14.33 3.31 20.68
C TYR A 42 -13.40 2.18 21.10
N LEU A 43 -12.09 2.36 20.99
CA LEU A 43 -11.14 1.36 21.48
C LEU A 43 -11.18 1.23 23.00
N THR A 44 -11.38 2.32 23.73
CA THR A 44 -11.46 2.24 25.20
C THR A 44 -12.74 1.56 25.67
N SER A 45 -13.88 1.75 24.98
CA SER A 45 -15.13 1.06 25.31
C SER A 45 -15.11 -0.43 24.99
N THR A 46 -14.22 -0.89 24.10
CA THR A 46 -14.10 -2.31 23.74
C THR A 46 -12.83 -2.97 24.29
N ASP A 47 -12.29 -2.47 25.40
CA ASP A 47 -11.07 -2.99 26.03
C ASP A 47 -9.87 -3.12 25.05
N TRP A 48 -9.81 -2.21 24.08
CA TRP A 48 -8.84 -2.14 22.99
C TRP A 48 -8.87 -3.31 22.00
N ASP A 49 -10.01 -4.02 21.91
CA ASP A 49 -10.29 -4.93 20.82
C ASP A 49 -10.65 -4.15 19.54
N ALA A 50 -9.76 -4.22 18.54
CA ALA A 50 -9.90 -3.49 17.29
C ALA A 50 -11.08 -3.96 16.42
N GLU A 51 -11.45 -5.25 16.52
CA GLU A 51 -12.56 -5.81 15.76
C GLU A 51 -13.90 -5.39 16.38
N ALA A 52 -14.00 -5.50 17.70
CA ALA A 52 -15.18 -5.02 18.43
C ALA A 52 -15.37 -3.51 18.22
N ALA A 53 -14.30 -2.70 18.32
CA ALA A 53 -14.38 -1.26 18.08
C ALA A 53 -14.82 -0.93 16.64
N TYR A 54 -14.30 -1.66 15.65
CA TYR A 54 -14.72 -1.50 14.25
C TYR A 54 -16.20 -1.82 14.07
N ASN A 55 -16.68 -2.92 14.64
CA ASN A 55 -18.09 -3.33 14.53
C ASN A 55 -19.02 -2.32 15.21
N LEU A 56 -18.65 -1.85 16.42
CA LEU A 56 -19.39 -0.84 17.17
C LEU A 56 -19.43 0.50 16.41
N TRP A 57 -18.30 0.94 15.85
CA TRP A 57 -18.25 2.15 15.01
C TRP A 57 -19.18 2.04 13.78
N GLN A 58 -19.17 0.89 13.10
CA GLN A 58 -20.03 0.67 11.93
C GLN A 58 -21.52 0.67 12.30
N ALA A 59 -21.88 0.08 13.45
CA ALA A 59 -23.24 0.06 13.95
C ALA A 59 -23.74 1.48 14.28
N ASP A 60 -22.96 2.24 15.05
CA ASP A 60 -23.29 3.62 15.40
C ASP A 60 -23.39 4.53 14.18
N ARG A 61 -22.44 4.41 13.24
CA ARG A 61 -22.48 5.14 11.98
C ARG A 61 -23.73 4.79 11.16
N ALA A 62 -24.08 3.52 11.05
CA ALA A 62 -25.28 3.11 10.32
C ALA A 62 -26.56 3.67 10.93
N LYS A 63 -26.61 3.76 12.28
CA LYS A 63 -27.74 4.36 13.02
C LYS A 63 -27.86 5.86 12.79
N ILE A 64 -26.75 6.61 12.84
CA ILE A 64 -26.75 8.05 12.55
C ILE A 64 -27.21 8.32 11.11
N LEU A 65 -26.76 7.51 10.16
CA LEU A 65 -27.11 7.69 8.75
C LEU A 65 -28.58 7.35 8.46
N SER A 66 -29.14 6.32 9.10
CA SER A 66 -30.55 5.95 8.91
C SER A 66 -31.51 6.98 9.51
N GLU A 67 -31.18 7.57 10.66
CA GLU A 67 -31.94 8.65 11.29
C GLU A 67 -32.03 9.90 10.40
N ARG A 68 -30.94 10.22 9.70
CA ARG A 68 -30.87 11.37 8.78
C ARG A 68 -31.75 11.17 7.53
N GLY A 69 -31.74 9.96 6.97
CA GLY A 69 -32.60 9.63 5.83
C GLY A 69 -34.10 9.71 6.16
N ALA A 70 -34.50 9.27 7.36
CA ALA A 70 -35.90 9.32 7.79
C ALA A 70 -36.43 10.75 7.99
N THR A 71 -35.57 11.69 8.36
CA THR A 71 -35.96 13.10 8.56
C THR A 71 -36.20 13.82 7.24
N GLU A 72 -35.42 13.53 6.20
CA GLU A 72 -35.59 14.13 4.87
C GLU A 72 -36.89 13.67 4.19
N ASP A 73 -37.25 12.40 4.33
CA ASP A 73 -38.49 11.86 3.75
C ASP A 73 -39.75 12.41 4.44
N SER A 74 -39.69 12.67 5.76
CA SER A 74 -40.85 13.17 6.53
C SER A 74 -41.22 14.62 6.23
N VAL A 75 -40.26 15.48 5.85
CA VAL A 75 -40.53 16.91 5.56
C VAL A 75 -41.15 17.07 4.17
N SER A 76 -40.80 16.19 3.22
CA SER A 76 -41.35 16.23 1.85
C SER A 76 -42.84 15.84 1.75
N SER A 77 -43.37 15.12 2.75
CA SER A 77 -44.76 14.64 2.77
C SER A 77 -45.74 15.63 3.42
N ALA A 78 -45.27 16.68 4.10
CA ALA A 78 -46.12 17.60 4.83
C ALA A 78 -46.60 18.83 4.02
N GLU A 79 -46.04 19.09 2.83
CA GLU A 79 -46.43 20.24 2.00
C GLU A 79 -47.37 19.89 0.82
N ALA A 80 -47.83 18.64 0.71
CA ALA A 80 -48.81 18.22 -0.30
C ALA A 80 -50.23 18.10 0.28
N SER A 81 -50.74 19.16 0.92
CA SER A 81 -52.17 19.24 1.26
C SER A 81 -52.64 20.70 1.38
N SER A 82 -52.91 21.33 0.24
CA SER A 82 -53.97 22.35 0.13
C SER A 82 -54.43 22.49 -1.32
N GLU A 83 -55.58 21.88 -1.59
CA GLU A 83 -56.69 22.36 -2.43
C GLU A 83 -56.38 22.90 -3.83
N ASP A 84 -56.74 22.13 -4.87
CA ASP A 84 -57.84 22.56 -5.76
C ASP A 84 -58.36 21.41 -6.65
N GLU A 85 -59.68 21.18 -6.56
CA GLU A 85 -60.44 20.25 -7.38
C GLU A 85 -60.73 20.84 -8.78
N LYS A 86 -60.58 20.03 -9.83
CA LYS A 86 -61.65 19.55 -10.75
C LYS A 86 -61.15 19.26 -12.17
N GLY A 87 -61.56 18.08 -12.66
CA GLY A 87 -61.89 17.87 -14.07
C GLY A 87 -60.84 17.17 -14.91
N ASP A 88 -60.97 15.85 -15.07
CA ASP A 88 -61.50 15.22 -16.29
C ASP A 88 -60.87 13.84 -16.57
N GLU A 89 -61.77 12.95 -16.98
CA GLU A 89 -61.56 11.54 -17.28
C GLU A 89 -60.80 11.36 -18.60
N SER A 90 -59.84 10.42 -18.66
CA SER A 90 -59.77 9.38 -19.70
C SER A 90 -58.50 8.52 -19.63
N SER A 91 -58.72 7.21 -19.41
CA SER A 91 -58.10 6.05 -20.05
C SER A 91 -56.62 6.09 -20.50
N SER A 92 -55.75 5.22 -19.96
CA SER A 92 -55.54 3.84 -20.46
C SER A 92 -54.21 3.21 -19.97
N SER A 93 -54.33 2.10 -19.25
CA SER A 93 -53.53 0.85 -19.30
C SER A 93 -51.99 0.88 -19.42
N SER A 94 -51.36 0.59 -18.27
CA SER A 94 -50.46 -0.55 -17.99
C SER A 94 -49.27 -0.87 -18.90
N SER A 95 -48.06 -0.82 -18.32
CA SER A 95 -47.04 -1.87 -18.44
C SER A 95 -46.10 -1.85 -17.23
N SER A 96 -46.07 -3.00 -16.54
CA SER A 96 -45.39 -3.33 -15.29
C SER A 96 -43.86 -3.35 -15.43
N SER A 97 -43.15 -2.68 -14.52
CA SER A 97 -41.72 -2.87 -14.30
C SER A 97 -41.48 -3.43 -12.90
N SER A 98 -40.89 -4.63 -12.89
CA SER A 98 -40.53 -5.42 -11.72
C SER A 98 -39.46 -4.73 -10.88
N LEU A 99 -39.78 -4.47 -9.62
CA LEU A 99 -38.86 -4.00 -8.59
C LEU A 99 -38.06 -5.17 -8.03
N SER A 100 -36.74 -5.10 -8.23
CA SER A 100 -35.76 -5.99 -7.61
C SER A 100 -35.42 -5.45 -6.21
N ASN A 101 -36.02 -6.03 -5.18
CA ASN A 101 -35.57 -5.85 -3.80
C ASN A 101 -34.19 -6.50 -3.58
N PRO A 102 -33.24 -5.88 -2.86
CA PRO A 102 -32.02 -6.54 -2.42
C PRO A 102 -32.33 -7.60 -1.33
N PRO A 103 -31.51 -8.67 -1.24
CA PRO A 103 -31.77 -9.78 -0.32
C PRO A 103 -31.50 -9.37 1.12
N ARG A 104 -32.53 -9.50 1.97
CA ARG A 104 -32.38 -9.61 3.41
C ARG A 104 -31.62 -10.89 3.73
N THR A 105 -30.44 -10.77 4.32
CA THR A 105 -29.74 -11.87 4.98
C THR A 105 -30.55 -12.32 6.19
N ALA A 106 -31.23 -13.45 6.06
CA ALA A 106 -31.93 -14.11 7.15
C ALA A 106 -30.90 -14.80 8.06
N ALA A 107 -30.72 -14.24 9.26
CA ALA A 107 -30.24 -15.01 10.39
C ALA A 107 -31.41 -15.87 10.89
N ASN A 108 -31.38 -17.16 10.57
CA ASN A 108 -32.24 -18.16 11.23
C ASN A 108 -31.72 -18.34 12.66
N VAL A 109 -32.36 -17.66 13.61
CA VAL A 109 -32.29 -18.03 15.03
C VAL A 109 -33.45 -18.96 15.29
N THR A 110 -33.12 -20.23 15.48
CA THR A 110 -34.05 -21.29 15.87
C THR A 110 -34.51 -21.02 17.31
N VAL A 111 -35.72 -20.50 17.46
CA VAL A 111 -36.40 -20.38 18.76
C VAL A 111 -36.83 -21.79 19.17
N ILE A 112 -36.06 -22.40 20.08
CA ILE A 112 -36.47 -23.58 20.83
C ILE A 112 -37.24 -23.07 22.04
N THR A 113 -38.56 -23.23 22.00
CA THR A 113 -39.44 -23.17 23.17
C THR A 113 -39.13 -24.38 24.06
N ALA A 114 -38.51 -24.12 25.22
CA ALA A 114 -38.54 -25.00 26.37
C ALA A 114 -38.96 -24.15 27.57
N GLU A 115 -40.10 -24.51 28.13
CA GLU A 115 -40.66 -23.96 29.37
C GLU A 115 -39.85 -24.46 30.58
N ASP A 116 -39.89 -23.67 31.65
CA ASP A 116 -39.47 -23.96 33.03
C ASP A 116 -37.98 -24.16 33.32
N ASP A 117 -37.30 -23.06 33.69
CA ASP A 117 -36.64 -22.96 35.02
C ASP A 117 -36.31 -21.49 35.34
N GLU A 118 -36.72 -21.07 36.53
CA GLU A 118 -36.74 -19.69 37.04
C GLU A 118 -35.34 -19.14 37.45
N ASP A 119 -35.25 -17.81 37.37
CA ASP A 119 -34.51 -16.90 38.26
C ASP A 119 -33.00 -17.04 38.42
N GLU A 120 -32.24 -16.33 37.55
CA GLU A 120 -31.03 -15.54 37.89
C GLU A 120 -30.29 -15.13 36.59
N LYS A 121 -30.71 -14.06 35.88
CA LYS A 121 -29.86 -13.50 34.79
C LYS A 121 -30.14 -12.09 34.23
N ASP A 122 -30.87 -11.21 34.91
CA ASP A 122 -31.24 -9.90 34.32
C ASP A 122 -30.26 -8.73 34.54
N GLY A 123 -29.09 -8.95 35.17
CA GLY A 123 -28.16 -7.84 35.48
C GLY A 123 -27.15 -7.46 34.39
N LYS A 124 -26.99 -8.23 33.31
CA LYS A 124 -25.95 -7.96 32.29
C LYS A 124 -26.42 -7.15 31.09
N ASN A 125 -27.72 -7.10 30.82
CA ASN A 125 -28.24 -6.47 29.62
C ASN A 125 -28.32 -4.93 29.75
N GLU A 126 -28.47 -4.42 30.98
CA GLU A 126 -28.56 -2.97 31.21
C GLU A 126 -27.22 -2.25 31.00
N GLU A 127 -26.09 -2.87 31.39
CA GLU A 127 -24.76 -2.24 31.23
C GLU A 127 -24.33 -2.12 29.75
N GLU A 128 -24.62 -3.12 28.91
CA GLU A 128 -24.29 -3.09 27.48
C GLU A 128 -25.10 -2.02 26.73
N GLU A 129 -26.40 -1.87 27.04
CA GLU A 129 -27.25 -0.82 26.44
C GLU A 129 -26.81 0.60 26.85
N GLU A 130 -26.35 0.78 28.08
CA GLU A 130 -25.80 2.07 28.55
C GLU A 130 -24.49 2.44 27.83
N GLU A 131 -23.60 1.49 27.56
CA GLU A 131 -22.36 1.76 26.83
C GLU A 131 -22.59 2.07 25.35
N GLU A 132 -23.47 1.32 24.66
CA GLU A 132 -23.83 1.59 23.26
C GLU A 132 -24.45 2.99 23.11
N THR A 133 -25.33 3.37 24.04
CA THR A 133 -25.91 4.72 24.02
C THR A 133 -24.86 5.79 24.31
N ARG A 134 -23.82 5.48 25.08
CA ARG A 134 -22.71 6.40 25.35
C ARG A 134 -21.84 6.65 24.12
N THR A 135 -21.35 5.61 23.44
CA THR A 135 -20.48 5.79 22.25
C THR A 135 -21.21 6.49 21.11
N LEU A 136 -22.47 6.12 20.87
CA LEU A 136 -23.33 6.77 19.89
C LEU A 136 -23.51 8.26 20.19
N ASN A 137 -23.76 8.62 21.46
CA ASN A 137 -23.91 10.01 21.86
C ASN A 137 -22.61 10.80 21.74
N VAL A 138 -21.45 10.17 21.99
CA VAL A 138 -20.14 10.78 21.74
C VAL A 138 -19.98 11.05 20.25
N MET A 139 -20.21 10.06 19.38
CA MET A 139 -20.11 10.22 17.92
C MET A 139 -21.03 11.33 17.41
N ARG A 140 -22.30 11.40 17.86
CA ARG A 140 -23.25 12.44 17.47
C ARG A 140 -22.80 13.87 17.82
N ARG A 141 -22.20 14.05 19.01
CA ARG A 141 -21.72 15.35 19.48
C ARG A 141 -20.35 15.71 18.92
N HIS A 142 -19.62 14.73 18.41
CA HIS A 142 -18.30 14.90 17.83
C HIS A 142 -18.38 15.67 16.50
N LEU A 143 -17.34 16.45 16.17
CA LEU A 143 -17.24 17.22 14.93
C LEU A 143 -17.50 16.37 13.67
N LEU A 144 -16.97 15.14 13.70
CA LEU A 144 -17.14 14.14 12.65
C LEU A 144 -18.60 13.65 12.50
N GLY A 145 -19.37 13.54 13.59
CA GLY A 145 -20.71 12.94 13.59
C GLY A 145 -21.69 13.64 12.68
N ALA A 146 -21.69 14.98 12.69
CA ALA A 146 -22.55 15.78 11.81
C ALA A 146 -22.19 15.67 10.32
N ARG A 147 -20.98 15.17 10.02
CA ARG A 147 -20.37 15.12 8.68
C ARG A 147 -20.37 13.72 8.08
N LEU A 148 -20.81 12.70 8.83
CA LEU A 148 -20.96 11.34 8.31
C LEU A 148 -21.93 11.32 7.13
N ASN A 149 -21.55 10.62 6.06
CA ASN A 149 -22.35 10.55 4.84
C ASN A 149 -22.31 9.16 4.19
N HIS A 150 -23.40 8.71 3.56
CA HIS A 150 -23.37 7.47 2.76
C HIS A 150 -22.38 7.56 1.58
N ASN A 151 -22.14 8.77 1.10
CA ASN A 151 -21.16 9.06 0.08
C ASN A 151 -19.82 9.49 0.70
N VAL A 152 -18.80 8.65 0.55
CA VAL A 152 -17.44 8.93 1.07
C VAL A 152 -16.86 10.22 0.50
N GLU A 153 -17.12 10.55 -0.77
CA GLU A 153 -16.61 11.79 -1.35
C GLU A 153 -17.23 13.02 -0.68
N GLN A 154 -18.52 12.95 -0.37
CA GLN A 154 -19.21 14.02 0.37
C GLN A 154 -18.69 14.12 1.80
N GLU A 155 -18.51 12.99 2.50
CA GLU A 155 -17.93 12.93 3.85
C GLU A 155 -16.54 13.61 3.88
N ARG A 156 -15.72 13.40 2.85
CA ARG A 156 -14.40 14.03 2.71
C ARG A 156 -14.46 15.53 2.47
N ARG A 157 -15.41 16.01 1.64
CA ARG A 157 -15.61 17.46 1.44
C ARG A 157 -16.12 18.13 2.71
N ASP A 158 -17.06 17.48 3.38
CA ASP A 158 -17.66 17.92 4.64
C ASP A 158 -16.57 18.01 5.74
N ALA A 159 -15.60 17.11 5.75
CA ALA A 159 -14.42 17.19 6.61
C ALA A 159 -13.50 18.37 6.27
N ALA A 160 -13.27 18.66 4.98
CA ALA A 160 -12.49 19.83 4.56
C ALA A 160 -13.18 21.14 4.97
N VAL A 161 -14.51 21.24 4.85
CA VAL A 161 -15.29 22.37 5.39
C VAL A 161 -15.13 22.48 6.90
N ALA A 162 -15.23 21.36 7.62
CA ALA A 162 -15.08 21.35 9.08
C ALA A 162 -13.69 21.83 9.51
N LEU A 163 -12.64 21.40 8.80
CA LEU A 163 -11.27 21.85 9.04
C LEU A 163 -11.09 23.36 8.76
N ARG A 164 -11.68 23.88 7.68
CA ARG A 164 -11.68 25.32 7.39
C ARG A 164 -12.34 26.13 8.50
N LEU A 165 -13.54 25.72 8.92
CA LEU A 165 -14.29 26.40 9.99
C LEU A 165 -13.54 26.34 11.33
N HIS A 166 -12.88 25.21 11.63
CA HIS A 166 -12.02 25.08 12.81
C HIS A 166 -10.87 26.10 12.77
N TYR A 167 -10.16 26.16 11.64
CA TYR A 167 -9.08 27.12 11.41
C TYR A 167 -9.57 28.56 11.59
N GLU A 168 -10.71 28.91 10.99
CA GLU A 168 -11.28 30.26 11.07
C GLU A 168 -11.57 30.63 12.53
N SER A 169 -12.15 29.70 13.31
CA SER A 169 -12.49 29.95 14.71
C SER A 169 -11.29 30.12 15.63
N GLU A 170 -10.16 29.45 15.35
CA GLU A 170 -8.94 29.59 16.16
C GLU A 170 -8.13 30.83 15.77
N MET A 171 -8.13 31.20 14.49
CA MET A 171 -7.30 32.29 13.96
C MET A 171 -8.00 33.66 13.93
N GLU A 172 -9.33 33.71 14.12
CA GLU A 172 -10.11 34.95 14.17
C GLU A 172 -9.55 35.94 15.20
N GLU A 173 -8.95 35.45 16.29
CA GLU A 173 -8.35 36.29 17.33
C GLU A 173 -6.96 36.87 16.95
N THR A 174 -6.24 36.28 15.99
CA THR A 174 -4.79 36.52 15.85
C THR A 174 -4.35 37.16 14.52
N LEU A 175 -4.93 36.82 13.37
CA LEU A 175 -4.27 37.06 12.07
C LEU A 175 -5.10 37.70 10.94
N GLY A 176 -6.36 38.06 11.16
CA GLY A 176 -7.19 38.62 10.08
C GLY A 176 -7.56 37.59 9.01
N THR A 177 -8.08 38.05 7.87
CA THR A 177 -8.90 37.30 6.88
C THR A 177 -8.18 36.21 6.07
N THR A 178 -7.06 35.63 6.51
CA THR A 178 -6.39 34.56 5.78
C THR A 178 -7.18 33.26 5.96
N THR A 179 -7.89 32.81 4.92
CA THR A 179 -8.67 31.57 4.94
C THR A 179 -7.96 30.47 4.15
N LEU A 180 -8.20 29.21 4.53
CA LEU A 180 -7.67 28.05 3.79
C LEU A 180 -8.33 27.96 2.42
N SER A 181 -7.55 27.63 1.40
CA SER A 181 -8.09 27.23 0.11
C SER A 181 -8.65 25.80 0.17
N PRO A 182 -9.53 25.41 -0.78
CA PRO A 182 -10.03 24.05 -0.86
C PRO A 182 -8.92 23.00 -0.94
N SER A 183 -7.92 23.22 -1.80
CA SER A 183 -6.84 22.24 -1.96
C SER A 183 -5.93 22.16 -0.73
N GLU A 184 -5.67 23.28 -0.03
CA GLU A 184 -4.92 23.28 1.23
C GLU A 184 -5.59 22.40 2.28
N ALA A 185 -6.91 22.58 2.50
CA ALA A 185 -7.66 21.79 3.48
C ALA A 185 -7.67 20.29 3.12
N ILE A 186 -7.89 19.95 1.84
CA ILE A 186 -7.95 18.56 1.38
C ILE A 186 -6.59 17.88 1.49
N LEU A 187 -5.52 18.56 1.08
CA LEU A 187 -4.18 17.98 1.15
C LEU A 187 -3.70 17.83 2.58
N LEU A 188 -4.04 18.77 3.48
CA LEU A 188 -3.74 18.64 4.90
C LEU A 188 -4.45 17.43 5.52
N LEU A 189 -5.73 17.22 5.19
CA LEU A 189 -6.44 15.99 5.58
C LEU A 189 -5.78 14.74 5.00
N HIS A 190 -5.40 14.76 3.73
CA HIS A 190 -4.79 13.61 3.06
C HIS A 190 -3.42 13.22 3.65
N VAL A 191 -2.54 14.19 3.92
CA VAL A 191 -1.24 13.97 4.59
C VAL A 191 -1.44 13.39 5.99
N ASN A 192 -2.49 13.83 6.70
CA ASN A 192 -2.91 13.29 7.99
C ASN A 192 -3.85 12.08 7.88
N SER A 193 -3.78 11.32 6.77
CA SER A 193 -4.51 10.07 6.58
C SER A 193 -6.04 10.15 6.72
N TRP A 194 -6.63 11.32 6.43
CA TRP A 194 -8.04 11.64 6.64
C TRP A 194 -8.48 11.52 8.11
N ASP A 195 -7.58 11.81 9.04
CA ASP A 195 -7.86 12.00 10.46
C ASP A 195 -8.08 13.49 10.73
N LEU A 196 -9.34 13.88 10.97
CA LEU A 196 -9.75 15.27 11.13
C LEU A 196 -9.10 15.91 12.37
N GLY A 197 -9.02 15.16 13.48
CA GLY A 197 -8.37 15.60 14.71
C GLY A 197 -6.87 15.77 14.54
N GLU A 198 -6.18 14.80 13.91
CA GLU A 198 -4.75 14.93 13.63
C GLU A 198 -4.46 16.11 12.67
N ALA A 199 -5.32 16.34 11.67
CA ALA A 199 -5.21 17.49 10.78
C ALA A 199 -5.42 18.83 11.51
N ALA A 200 -6.42 18.92 12.38
CA ALA A 200 -6.68 20.10 13.19
C ALA A 200 -5.54 20.37 14.19
N ASP A 201 -5.04 19.34 14.87
CA ASP A 201 -3.92 19.45 15.83
C ASP A 201 -2.57 19.77 15.14
N SER A 202 -2.39 19.37 13.88
CA SER A 202 -1.18 19.66 13.11
C SER A 202 -1.03 21.13 12.73
N PHE A 203 -2.07 21.93 13.01
CA PHE A 203 -2.18 23.31 12.63
C PHE A 203 -1.53 24.25 13.67
N THR A 204 -0.73 25.20 13.20
CA THR A 204 -0.10 26.25 14.03
C THR A 204 -0.11 27.61 13.32
N SER A 205 0.20 27.64 12.03
CA SER A 205 0.03 28.78 11.13
C SER A 205 -0.24 28.33 9.70
N LEU A 206 -0.76 29.23 8.85
CA LEU A 206 -0.96 28.94 7.42
C LEU A 206 0.38 28.67 6.72
N GLU A 207 1.43 29.38 7.09
CA GLU A 207 2.80 29.15 6.60
C GLU A 207 3.30 27.74 6.94
N ASP A 208 3.02 27.24 8.15
CA ASP A 208 3.41 25.88 8.56
C ASP A 208 2.67 24.81 7.77
N VAL A 209 1.37 25.02 7.49
CA VAL A 209 0.59 24.15 6.59
C VAL A 209 1.25 24.10 5.22
N ARG A 210 1.54 25.27 4.63
CA ARG A 210 2.13 25.34 3.31
C ARG A 210 3.53 24.74 3.25
N LEU A 211 4.31 24.86 4.33
CA LEU A 211 5.61 24.20 4.45
C LEU A 211 5.48 22.68 4.43
N GLN A 212 4.45 22.11 5.07
CA GLN A 212 4.15 20.68 5.00
C GLN A 212 3.71 20.26 3.59
N LEU A 213 3.00 21.14 2.87
CA LEU A 213 2.49 20.88 1.53
C LEU A 213 3.49 21.17 0.40
N ARG A 214 4.69 21.65 0.70
CA ARG A 214 5.72 22.01 -0.31
C ARG A 214 5.99 20.90 -1.33
N ASP A 215 5.89 19.64 -0.92
CA ASP A 215 6.16 18.48 -1.78
C ASP A 215 5.11 18.32 -2.90
N TYR A 216 3.98 19.02 -2.80
CA TYR A 216 2.92 19.11 -3.81
C TYR A 216 3.13 20.24 -4.83
N ASP A 217 4.08 21.16 -4.62
CA ASP A 217 4.36 22.22 -5.62
C ASP A 217 4.76 21.62 -6.97
N ARG A 218 5.53 20.52 -6.97
CA ARG A 218 5.85 19.79 -8.21
C ARG A 218 4.62 19.19 -8.88
N MET A 219 3.56 18.87 -8.13
CA MET A 219 2.34 18.25 -8.64
C MET A 219 1.37 19.27 -9.28
N ARG A 220 1.64 20.57 -9.13
CA ARG A 220 0.97 21.66 -9.86
C ARG A 220 1.45 21.81 -11.30
N THR A 221 2.72 21.52 -11.55
CA THR A 221 3.36 21.76 -12.84
C THR A 221 2.65 20.98 -13.95
N ARG A 222 2.15 21.66 -14.98
CA ARG A 222 1.42 21.01 -16.09
C ARG A 222 2.32 19.98 -16.80
N LEU A 223 1.77 18.80 -17.07
CA LEU A 223 2.42 17.75 -17.86
C LEU A 223 1.71 17.58 -19.21
N PRO A 224 2.43 17.14 -20.25
CA PRO A 224 1.82 16.89 -21.55
C PRO A 224 0.82 15.73 -21.48
N THR A 225 -0.36 15.90 -22.07
CA THR A 225 -1.41 14.86 -22.07
C THR A 225 -1.05 13.66 -22.95
N ALA A 226 -0.37 13.89 -24.06
CA ALA A 226 0.16 12.86 -24.95
C ALA A 226 1.60 12.55 -24.55
N ILE A 227 1.84 11.32 -24.08
CA ILE A 227 3.18 10.85 -23.72
C ILE A 227 3.75 10.01 -24.87
N ASP A 228 4.99 10.32 -25.25
CA ASP A 228 5.81 9.35 -25.97
C ASP A 228 6.13 8.19 -25.00
N PRO A 229 5.84 6.91 -25.32
CA PRO A 229 6.18 5.78 -24.46
C PRO A 229 7.65 5.73 -24.01
N ASP A 230 8.56 6.42 -24.70
CA ASP A 230 9.97 6.56 -24.33
C ASP A 230 10.23 7.60 -23.21
N GLU A 231 9.29 8.52 -22.94
CA GLU A 231 9.35 9.48 -21.81
C GLU A 231 8.89 8.85 -20.50
N VAL A 232 9.72 7.96 -19.96
CA VAL A 232 9.44 7.21 -18.73
C VAL A 232 9.21 8.12 -17.52
N ASP A 233 9.92 9.24 -17.43
CA ASP A 233 9.81 10.16 -16.29
C ASP A 233 8.46 10.90 -16.27
N THR A 234 8.01 11.41 -17.42
CA THR A 234 6.69 12.04 -17.56
C THR A 234 5.57 11.06 -17.21
N MET A 235 5.63 9.83 -17.74
CA MET A 235 4.64 8.78 -17.43
C MET A 235 4.62 8.43 -15.94
N ARG A 236 5.80 8.40 -15.31
CA ARG A 236 5.92 8.14 -13.88
C ARG A 236 5.26 9.26 -13.06
N GLU A 237 5.47 10.52 -13.40
CA GLU A 237 4.81 11.63 -12.70
C GLU A 237 3.29 11.61 -12.90
N GLN A 238 2.81 11.23 -14.08
CA GLN A 238 1.38 11.04 -14.31
C GLN A 238 0.80 9.92 -13.43
N ASP A 239 1.50 8.79 -13.33
CA ASP A 239 1.10 7.67 -12.47
C ASP A 239 1.06 8.07 -10.99
N GLU A 240 2.04 8.86 -10.53
CA GLU A 240 2.10 9.42 -9.18
C GLU A 240 0.85 10.26 -8.89
N ARG A 241 0.56 11.22 -9.77
CA ARG A 241 -0.58 12.14 -9.59
C ARG A 241 -1.92 11.42 -9.67
N LEU A 242 -2.04 10.39 -10.53
CA LEU A 242 -3.24 9.55 -10.55
C LEU A 242 -3.40 8.77 -9.24
N ALA A 243 -2.31 8.19 -8.72
CA ALA A 243 -2.36 7.46 -7.45
C ALA A 243 -2.75 8.36 -6.28
N GLU A 244 -2.15 9.54 -6.19
CA GLU A 244 -2.51 10.55 -5.20
C GLU A 244 -3.97 10.99 -5.34
N PHE A 245 -4.45 11.27 -6.55
CA PHE A 245 -5.83 11.69 -6.75
C PHE A 245 -6.85 10.60 -6.38
N ILE A 246 -6.52 9.32 -6.64
CA ILE A 246 -7.33 8.19 -6.16
C ILE A 246 -7.34 8.14 -4.62
N ASN A 247 -6.19 8.36 -3.97
CA ASN A 247 -6.10 8.34 -2.51
C ASN A 247 -6.82 9.53 -1.86
N ILE A 248 -6.81 10.70 -2.50
CA ILE A 248 -7.51 11.92 -2.06
C ILE A 248 -9.02 11.80 -2.22
N THR A 249 -9.51 11.22 -3.31
CA THR A 249 -10.96 11.08 -3.54
C THR A 249 -11.55 9.85 -2.85
N GLY A 250 -10.74 8.81 -2.62
CA GLY A 250 -11.19 7.52 -2.07
C GLY A 250 -12.02 6.72 -3.07
N ARG A 251 -12.08 7.16 -4.33
CA ARG A 251 -13.03 6.68 -5.33
C ARG A 251 -12.62 5.32 -5.90
N PRO A 252 -13.59 4.44 -6.24
CA PRO A 252 -13.29 3.17 -6.90
C PRO A 252 -12.98 3.28 -8.40
N ASP A 253 -13.48 4.30 -9.11
CA ASP A 253 -13.35 4.44 -10.58
C ASP A 253 -12.14 5.29 -10.99
N TRP A 254 -10.95 4.68 -10.92
CA TRP A 254 -9.70 5.34 -11.28
C TRP A 254 -9.67 5.92 -12.71
N TRP A 255 -10.49 5.38 -13.63
CA TRP A 255 -10.54 5.88 -15.01
C TRP A 255 -11.09 7.30 -15.12
N SER A 256 -12.19 7.59 -14.42
CA SER A 256 -12.82 8.92 -14.44
C SER A 256 -11.85 9.96 -13.87
N LEU A 257 -11.13 9.60 -12.81
CA LEU A 257 -10.12 10.46 -12.19
C LEU A 257 -8.96 10.75 -13.14
N ARG A 258 -8.54 9.75 -13.93
CA ARG A 258 -7.53 9.94 -14.98
C ARG A 258 -8.01 10.93 -16.04
N VAL A 259 -9.26 10.84 -16.50
CA VAL A 259 -9.81 11.77 -17.50
C VAL A 259 -9.78 13.20 -16.98
N VAL A 260 -10.20 13.43 -15.73
CA VAL A 260 -10.13 14.75 -15.11
C VAL A 260 -8.70 15.27 -15.02
N LEU A 261 -7.74 14.42 -14.62
CA LEU A 261 -6.34 14.82 -14.64
C LEU A 261 -5.88 15.20 -16.05
N GLN A 262 -6.27 14.45 -17.09
CA GLN A 262 -5.92 14.77 -18.48
C GLN A 262 -6.49 16.13 -18.93
N ASP A 263 -7.74 16.43 -18.55
CA ASP A 263 -8.41 17.70 -18.85
C ASP A 263 -7.74 18.90 -18.15
N HIS A 264 -7.14 18.66 -16.98
CA HIS A 264 -6.37 19.64 -16.22
C HIS A 264 -4.85 19.58 -16.48
N ASN A 265 -4.42 19.03 -17.63
CA ASN A 265 -3.00 18.90 -17.99
C ASN A 265 -2.15 18.25 -16.88
N TRP A 266 -2.75 17.26 -16.21
CA TRP A 266 -2.23 16.55 -15.05
C TRP A 266 -1.92 17.42 -13.84
N ASN A 267 -2.36 18.69 -13.77
CA ASN A 267 -2.24 19.51 -12.58
C ASN A 267 -3.12 18.93 -11.46
N LEU A 268 -2.48 18.30 -10.47
CA LEU A 268 -3.20 17.61 -9.39
C LEU A 268 -3.99 18.61 -8.54
N ILE A 269 -3.46 19.81 -8.29
CA ILE A 269 -4.10 20.80 -7.43
C ILE A 269 -5.37 21.33 -8.08
N GLU A 270 -5.30 21.70 -9.36
CA GLU A 270 -6.49 22.09 -10.12
C GLU A 270 -7.53 20.96 -10.15
N ALA A 271 -7.11 19.70 -10.34
CA ALA A 271 -8.01 18.55 -10.34
C ALA A 271 -8.67 18.31 -8.96
N VAL A 272 -7.94 18.53 -7.86
CA VAL A 272 -8.47 18.44 -6.49
C VAL A 272 -9.48 19.55 -6.22
N SER A 273 -9.17 20.80 -6.57
CA SER A 273 -10.12 21.92 -6.41
C SER A 273 -11.35 21.72 -7.31
N PHE A 274 -11.17 21.24 -8.55
CA PHE A 274 -12.27 20.88 -9.44
C PHE A 274 -13.15 19.79 -8.83
N TRP A 275 -12.53 18.70 -8.35
CA TRP A 275 -13.26 17.64 -7.66
C TRP A 275 -14.05 18.22 -6.51
N PHE A 276 -13.44 19.01 -5.61
CA PHE A 276 -14.09 19.60 -4.44
C PHE A 276 -15.26 20.53 -4.75
N LEU A 277 -15.20 21.30 -5.83
CA LEU A 277 -16.24 22.28 -6.16
C LEU A 277 -17.34 21.72 -7.06
N ARG A 278 -17.01 20.77 -7.94
CA ARG A 278 -17.92 20.31 -9.00
C ARG A 278 -18.20 18.82 -8.99
N GLY A 279 -17.31 18.05 -8.39
CA GLY A 279 -17.36 16.60 -8.44
C GLY A 279 -16.77 16.06 -9.73
N VAL A 280 -16.69 14.74 -9.81
CA VAL A 280 -16.17 14.06 -10.99
C VAL A 280 -17.25 13.13 -11.52
N SER A 281 -17.83 13.43 -12.67
CA SER A 281 -18.82 12.54 -13.26
C SER A 281 -18.18 11.19 -13.65
N PRO A 282 -18.88 10.06 -13.45
CA PRO A 282 -18.34 8.75 -13.84
C PRO A 282 -18.21 8.65 -15.35
N VAL A 283 -17.01 8.31 -15.83
CA VAL A 283 -16.68 8.14 -17.25
C VAL A 283 -16.32 6.69 -17.51
N ARG A 284 -17.04 6.05 -18.43
CA ARG A 284 -16.71 4.68 -18.85
C ARG A 284 -15.60 4.68 -19.90
N PRO A 285 -14.60 3.80 -19.79
CA PRO A 285 -13.55 3.66 -20.79
C PRO A 285 -14.11 3.24 -22.14
N SER A 286 -13.39 3.57 -23.21
CA SER A 286 -13.79 3.18 -24.55
C SER A 286 -13.69 1.66 -24.73
N LYS A 287 -14.50 1.07 -25.64
CA LYS A 287 -14.45 -0.38 -25.91
C LYS A 287 -13.04 -0.87 -26.25
N LYS A 288 -12.23 -0.04 -26.94
CA LYS A 288 -10.83 -0.35 -27.31
C LYS A 288 -9.92 -0.53 -26.10
N GLU A 289 -10.19 0.17 -25.00
CA GLU A 289 -9.41 0.08 -23.78
C GLU A 289 -9.86 -1.10 -22.91
N VAL A 290 -11.17 -1.37 -22.88
CA VAL A 290 -11.76 -2.48 -22.11
C VAL A 290 -11.27 -3.85 -22.60
N HIS A 291 -11.04 -4.04 -23.90
CA HIS A 291 -10.56 -5.33 -24.45
C HIS A 291 -9.15 -5.73 -23.95
N ARG A 292 -8.49 -4.91 -23.15
CA ARG A 292 -7.16 -5.19 -22.59
C ARG A 292 -7.19 -5.92 -21.24
N THR A 293 -8.34 -6.07 -20.59
CA THR A 293 -8.44 -6.82 -19.34
C THR A 293 -8.88 -8.25 -19.59
N THR A 294 -8.01 -9.19 -19.25
CA THR A 294 -8.27 -10.63 -19.31
C THR A 294 -8.36 -11.27 -17.93
N LYS A 295 -8.32 -10.48 -16.86
CA LYS A 295 -8.35 -11.00 -15.49
C LYS A 295 -9.79 -11.28 -15.06
N GLU A 296 -10.00 -12.47 -14.54
CA GLU A 296 -11.26 -12.90 -13.95
C GLU A 296 -11.20 -12.79 -12.42
N ASP A 297 -12.34 -12.51 -11.81
CA ASP A 297 -12.57 -12.56 -10.38
C ASP A 297 -12.67 -14.02 -9.89
N PRO A 298 -12.75 -14.26 -8.56
CA PRO A 298 -12.85 -15.62 -8.02
C PRO A 298 -14.12 -16.40 -8.44
N ASP A 299 -15.16 -15.73 -8.94
CA ASP A 299 -16.39 -16.33 -9.43
C ASP A 299 -16.36 -16.56 -10.96
N GLY A 300 -15.27 -16.19 -11.65
CA GLY A 300 -15.09 -16.31 -13.09
C GLY A 300 -15.68 -15.13 -13.89
N ASN A 301 -16.06 -14.03 -13.26
CA ASN A 301 -16.49 -12.82 -13.95
C ASN A 301 -15.28 -11.97 -14.34
N ILE A 302 -15.32 -11.35 -15.51
CA ILE A 302 -14.24 -10.46 -15.96
C ILE A 302 -14.21 -9.20 -15.08
N ILE A 303 -13.03 -8.89 -14.53
CA ILE A 303 -12.81 -7.66 -13.75
C ILE A 303 -13.01 -6.46 -14.67
N GLU A 304 -13.92 -5.56 -14.29
CA GLU A 304 -14.24 -4.37 -15.06
C GLU A 304 -13.05 -3.41 -15.15
N PHE A 305 -12.61 -3.12 -16.38
CA PHE A 305 -11.55 -2.13 -16.62
C PHE A 305 -12.02 -0.72 -16.21
N GLY A 306 -11.12 0.03 -15.58
CA GLY A 306 -11.41 1.39 -15.09
C GLY A 306 -11.90 1.45 -13.65
N ILE A 307 -12.08 0.31 -13.01
CA ILE A 307 -12.52 0.17 -11.62
C ILE A 307 -11.46 -0.55 -10.76
N ARG A 308 -11.42 -0.19 -9.48
CA ARG A 308 -10.63 -0.84 -8.43
C ARG A 308 -11.30 -2.12 -7.94
N VAL A 309 -10.51 -2.99 -7.32
CA VAL A 309 -11.03 -4.25 -6.75
C VAL A 309 -11.14 -4.15 -5.24
N GLY A 310 -12.13 -4.86 -4.68
CA GLY A 310 -12.31 -5.00 -3.25
C GLY A 310 -11.35 -6.02 -2.63
N VAL A 311 -11.51 -6.19 -1.31
CA VAL A 311 -10.79 -7.20 -0.51
C VAL A 311 -11.23 -8.62 -0.84
N ASP A 312 -12.20 -8.82 -1.74
CA ASP A 312 -12.61 -10.12 -2.28
C ASP A 312 -12.14 -10.33 -3.72
N GLU A 313 -11.28 -9.43 -4.25
CA GLU A 313 -10.87 -9.37 -5.67
C GLU A 313 -12.00 -9.13 -6.68
N ARG A 314 -13.22 -8.82 -6.21
CA ARG A 314 -14.30 -8.43 -7.09
C ARG A 314 -14.18 -6.95 -7.44
N SER A 315 -14.62 -6.60 -8.65
CA SER A 315 -14.77 -5.20 -9.05
C SER A 315 -15.69 -4.47 -8.07
N LEU A 316 -15.22 -3.34 -7.55
CA LEU A 316 -16.08 -2.44 -6.79
C LEU A 316 -17.19 -1.89 -7.71
N LYS A 317 -18.26 -1.35 -7.12
CA LYS A 317 -19.37 -0.80 -7.90
C LYS A 317 -18.96 0.53 -8.54
N TRP A 318 -19.36 0.76 -9.80
CA TRP A 318 -19.32 2.09 -10.39
C TRP A 318 -20.09 3.07 -9.51
N PRO A 319 -19.52 4.25 -9.22
CA PRO A 319 -20.28 5.28 -8.53
C PRO A 319 -21.37 5.81 -9.48
N SER A 320 -22.55 6.09 -8.92
CA SER A 320 -23.66 6.68 -9.68
C SER A 320 -23.41 8.18 -9.89
N ALA A 321 -23.96 8.77 -10.97
CA ALA A 321 -23.82 10.21 -11.23
C ALA A 321 -24.28 11.05 -10.04
N LYS A 322 -25.41 10.68 -9.41
CA LYS A 322 -25.93 11.37 -8.21
C LYS A 322 -24.98 11.34 -7.01
N GLN A 323 -24.20 10.27 -6.85
CA GLN A 323 -23.18 10.18 -5.79
C GLN A 323 -21.96 11.06 -6.10
N CYS A 324 -21.85 11.57 -7.31
CA CYS A 324 -20.68 12.34 -7.75
C CYS A 324 -21.01 13.79 -8.05
N ASP A 325 -22.30 14.10 -8.15
CA ASP A 325 -22.81 15.45 -8.23
C ASP A 325 -22.65 16.15 -6.89
N VAL A 326 -22.25 17.42 -6.97
CA VAL A 326 -21.95 18.24 -5.80
C VAL A 326 -22.95 19.39 -5.75
N PRO A 327 -23.66 19.58 -4.64
CA PRO A 327 -24.51 20.74 -4.48
C PRO A 327 -23.65 22.02 -4.46
N ALA A 328 -23.55 22.70 -5.60
CA ALA A 328 -22.70 23.88 -5.76
C ALA A 328 -22.95 24.95 -4.69
N ALA A 329 -24.20 25.09 -4.23
CA ALA A 329 -24.59 26.05 -3.20
C ALA A 329 -23.89 25.86 -1.84
N ILE A 330 -23.44 24.64 -1.51
CA ILE A 330 -22.79 24.36 -0.21
C ILE A 330 -21.31 24.75 -0.24
N PHE A 331 -20.66 24.60 -1.39
CA PHE A 331 -19.20 24.67 -1.50
C PHE A 331 -18.67 25.89 -2.26
N MET A 332 -19.53 26.62 -2.97
CA MET A 332 -19.19 27.90 -3.61
C MET A 332 -19.41 29.11 -2.69
N ASP A 333 -19.49 28.89 -1.38
CA ASP A 333 -19.53 29.97 -0.39
C ASP A 333 -18.27 30.86 -0.47
N GLU A 334 -18.43 32.17 -0.22
CA GLU A 334 -17.37 33.19 -0.37
C GLU A 334 -16.23 33.05 0.66
N GLY A 335 -16.36 32.16 1.65
CA GLY A 335 -15.38 31.99 2.74
C GLY A 335 -14.09 31.24 2.37
N TRP A 336 -13.99 30.62 1.20
CA TRP A 336 -12.77 29.89 0.81
C TRP A 336 -11.63 30.82 0.41
N GLY A 337 -10.41 30.47 0.83
CA GLY A 337 -9.20 31.17 0.40
C GLY A 337 -8.93 30.96 -1.09
N VAL A 338 -8.22 31.92 -1.68
CA VAL A 338 -7.72 31.79 -3.06
C VAL A 338 -6.64 30.71 -3.08
N GLU A 339 -6.70 29.83 -4.07
CA GLU A 339 -5.66 28.81 -4.27
C GLU A 339 -4.30 29.49 -4.46
N PRO A 340 -3.29 29.19 -3.61
CA PRO A 340 -1.99 29.82 -3.76
C PRO A 340 -1.28 29.27 -5.00
N ASP A 341 -0.50 30.13 -5.67
CA ASP A 341 0.30 29.73 -6.83
C ASP A 341 1.39 28.70 -6.46
N GLN A 342 1.96 28.84 -5.26
CA GLN A 342 2.97 27.95 -4.66
C GLN A 342 2.75 27.87 -3.15
N TYR A 343 3.07 26.71 -2.56
CA TYR A 343 3.06 26.53 -1.10
C TYR A 343 4.39 26.98 -0.48
N THR A 344 5.48 26.99 -1.24
CA THR A 344 6.76 27.49 -0.77
C THR A 344 6.74 29.02 -0.58
N PRO A 345 7.04 29.55 0.63
CA PRO A 345 7.18 30.99 0.84
C PRO A 345 8.34 31.54 0.00
N THR A 346 8.14 32.68 -0.66
CA THR A 346 9.15 33.30 -1.53
C THR A 346 10.45 33.62 -0.77
N ASP A 347 10.34 33.95 0.52
CA ASP A 347 11.45 34.31 1.39
C ASP A 347 12.25 33.11 1.93
N ALA A 348 11.71 31.89 1.83
CA ALA A 348 12.42 30.67 2.25
C ALA A 348 13.51 30.23 1.26
N SER A 349 13.54 30.83 0.07
CA SER A 349 14.46 30.47 -1.02
C SER A 349 15.88 31.05 -0.88
N GLU A 350 16.11 31.99 0.04
CA GLU A 350 17.43 32.65 0.16
C GLU A 350 18.43 31.94 1.11
N THR A 351 18.05 30.87 1.83
CA THR A 351 18.96 30.25 2.82
C THR A 351 19.65 28.95 2.39
N GLU A 352 19.38 28.42 1.19
CA GLU A 352 20.03 27.18 0.68
C GLU A 352 20.70 27.33 -0.71
N GLU A 353 20.86 28.55 -1.25
CA GLU A 353 21.67 28.80 -2.45
C GLU A 353 23.16 28.99 -2.11
N ASN A 354 23.90 27.93 -1.75
CA ASN A 354 25.37 28.04 -1.78
C ASN A 354 26.18 26.82 -2.23
N ASP A 355 25.60 25.83 -2.93
CA ASP A 355 26.40 24.73 -3.49
C ASP A 355 26.08 24.29 -4.93
N GLU A 356 25.23 25.01 -5.67
CA GLU A 356 24.86 24.65 -7.06
C GLU A 356 25.35 25.63 -8.14
N LYS A 357 26.62 26.04 -8.10
CA LYS A 357 27.26 26.68 -9.25
C LYS A 357 28.62 26.06 -9.56
N THR A 358 28.62 25.04 -10.41
CA THR A 358 29.38 25.00 -11.69
C THR A 358 29.57 23.55 -12.17
N ARG A 359 28.86 23.17 -13.25
CA ARG A 359 29.35 22.21 -14.27
C ARG A 359 28.41 22.17 -15.48
N LYS A 360 28.55 23.16 -16.37
CA LYS A 360 28.17 23.01 -17.78
C LYS A 360 29.16 22.06 -18.46
N GLY A 361 28.97 20.76 -18.25
CA GLY A 361 29.70 19.69 -18.93
C GLY A 361 28.90 19.17 -20.12
N LYS A 362 29.54 19.14 -21.30
CA LYS A 362 29.01 18.57 -22.55
C LYS A 362 28.32 17.21 -22.27
N SER A 363 27.06 17.09 -22.66
CA SER A 363 26.24 15.87 -22.60
C SER A 363 26.86 14.77 -23.46
N LYS A 364 27.76 13.98 -22.87
CA LYS A 364 28.18 12.70 -23.44
C LYS A 364 26.98 11.76 -23.39
N VAL A 365 26.69 11.16 -24.54
CA VAL A 365 25.70 10.09 -24.72
C VAL A 365 25.84 9.08 -23.57
N ILE A 366 24.89 9.15 -22.63
CA ILE A 366 24.75 8.22 -21.52
C ILE A 366 24.37 6.88 -22.16
N LYS A 367 25.28 5.91 -22.06
CA LYS A 367 25.00 4.52 -22.47
C LYS A 367 23.72 4.08 -21.78
N LYS A 368 22.74 3.63 -22.56
CA LYS A 368 21.40 3.16 -22.15
C LYS A 368 21.46 2.55 -20.75
N ALA A 369 20.99 3.30 -19.76
CA ALA A 369 20.78 2.79 -18.41
C ALA A 369 19.92 1.53 -18.57
N GLY A 370 20.42 0.38 -18.07
CA GLY A 370 19.69 -0.88 -18.17
C GLY A 370 18.26 -0.66 -17.69
N VAL A 371 17.29 -1.11 -18.49
CA VAL A 371 15.84 -0.94 -18.32
C VAL A 371 15.50 -0.87 -16.83
N ARG A 372 15.38 0.36 -16.30
CA ARG A 372 14.95 0.56 -14.92
C ARG A 372 13.57 -0.07 -14.88
N GLY A 373 13.42 -1.11 -14.07
CA GLY A 373 12.14 -1.79 -13.95
C GLY A 373 11.10 -0.73 -13.59
N ILE A 374 9.99 -0.72 -14.33
CA ILE A 374 8.91 0.27 -14.16
C ILE A 374 8.45 0.33 -12.70
N GLU A 375 8.63 1.51 -12.11
CA GLU A 375 8.15 1.93 -10.78
C GLU A 375 6.63 2.10 -10.82
N GLY A 376 5.96 1.74 -9.73
CA GLY A 376 4.52 1.92 -9.58
C GLY A 376 4.19 2.56 -8.23
N PHE A 377 3.08 3.28 -8.19
CA PHE A 377 2.64 4.08 -7.04
C PHE A 377 1.52 3.37 -6.29
N LEU A 378 1.69 3.19 -4.98
CA LEU A 378 0.74 2.45 -4.16
C LEU A 378 -0.57 3.23 -3.95
N LEU A 379 -1.67 2.49 -3.85
CA LEU A 379 -2.97 3.03 -3.48
C LEU A 379 -3.35 2.60 -2.06
N GLY A 380 -4.13 3.43 -1.37
CA GLY A 380 -4.64 3.16 -0.03
C GLY A 380 -3.57 3.12 1.05
N VAL A 381 -2.38 3.68 0.78
CA VAL A 381 -1.26 3.78 1.72
C VAL A 381 -1.03 5.25 2.04
N ASN A 382 -1.80 5.78 2.98
CA ASN A 382 -1.47 7.04 3.64
C ASN A 382 -0.55 6.69 4.83
N GLY A 383 0.71 7.11 4.79
CA GLY A 383 1.74 6.79 5.79
C GLY A 383 2.80 5.79 5.33
N ASP A 384 3.29 4.95 6.25
CA ASP A 384 4.37 3.99 5.97
C ASP A 384 3.88 2.82 5.10
N PRO A 385 4.37 2.65 3.86
CA PRO A 385 4.02 1.50 3.01
C PRO A 385 4.45 0.16 3.59
N TYR A 386 5.40 0.17 4.53
CA TYR A 386 5.91 -1.00 5.24
C TYR A 386 5.23 -1.22 6.58
N GLU A 387 4.15 -0.49 6.88
CA GLU A 387 3.40 -0.73 8.09
C GLU A 387 2.98 -2.20 8.18
N ARG A 388 3.34 -2.79 9.32
CA ARG A 388 3.13 -4.20 9.60
C ARG A 388 1.73 -4.41 10.11
N VAL A 389 1.18 -5.56 9.76
CA VAL A 389 0.05 -6.15 10.47
C VAL A 389 0.50 -6.53 11.87
N TYR A 390 -0.34 -6.21 12.85
CA TYR A 390 -0.13 -6.51 14.27
C TYR A 390 -1.08 -7.62 14.74
N LYS A 391 -0.65 -8.36 15.76
CA LYS A 391 -1.45 -9.39 16.42
C LYS A 391 -2.71 -8.78 17.02
N GLY A 392 -3.86 -9.43 16.80
CA GLY A 392 -5.16 -8.99 17.34
C GLY A 392 -5.71 -7.72 16.69
N CYS A 393 -5.14 -7.27 15.56
CA CYS A 393 -5.57 -6.09 14.82
C CYS A 393 -5.99 -6.49 13.40
N PRO A 394 -7.14 -7.17 13.24
CA PRO A 394 -7.57 -7.66 11.93
C PRO A 394 -7.81 -6.51 10.96
N ASN A 395 -7.14 -6.53 9.81
CA ASN A 395 -7.35 -5.58 8.72
C ASN A 395 -7.26 -6.30 7.35
N PRO A 396 -8.39 -6.82 6.85
CA PRO A 396 -8.43 -7.56 5.59
C PRO A 396 -7.88 -6.79 4.38
N ALA A 397 -7.95 -5.46 4.36
CA ALA A 397 -7.38 -4.66 3.26
C ALA A 397 -5.85 -4.88 3.11
N LYS A 398 -5.18 -5.33 4.18
CA LYS A 398 -3.75 -5.67 4.13
C LYS A 398 -3.46 -6.95 3.32
N PHE A 399 -4.46 -7.73 2.91
CA PHE A 399 -4.28 -8.81 1.93
C PHE A 399 -4.11 -8.31 0.50
N LEU A 400 -4.42 -7.03 0.25
CA LEU A 400 -4.35 -6.43 -1.07
C LEU A 400 -3.21 -5.40 -1.12
N VAL A 401 -2.51 -5.37 -2.24
CA VAL A 401 -1.56 -4.31 -2.61
C VAL A 401 -1.97 -3.78 -3.98
N GLU A 402 -2.60 -2.62 -3.95
CA GLU A 402 -3.06 -1.88 -5.13
C GLU A 402 -2.00 -0.86 -5.57
N HIS A 403 -1.85 -0.66 -6.88
CA HIS A 403 -0.94 0.34 -7.43
C HIS A 403 -1.29 0.79 -8.86
N ILE A 404 -0.86 2.00 -9.19
CA ILE A 404 -0.84 2.53 -10.56
C ILE A 404 0.55 2.32 -11.16
N SER A 405 0.60 1.80 -12.38
CA SER A 405 1.81 1.82 -13.22
C SER A 405 1.45 1.84 -14.70
N LYS A 406 2.19 2.61 -15.49
CA LYS A 406 1.98 2.83 -16.93
C LYS A 406 0.56 3.25 -17.30
N GLY A 407 -0.02 4.15 -16.50
CA GLY A 407 -1.38 4.65 -16.65
C GLY A 407 -2.46 3.59 -16.41
N ARG A 408 -2.14 2.51 -15.69
CA ARG A 408 -3.06 1.40 -15.42
C ARG A 408 -3.08 1.03 -13.94
N TYR A 409 -4.29 0.77 -13.47
CA TYR A 409 -4.50 0.11 -12.18
C TYR A 409 -4.11 -1.37 -12.23
N THR A 410 -3.41 -1.79 -11.19
CA THR A 410 -2.98 -3.17 -10.98
C THR A 410 -3.03 -3.50 -9.50
N PHE A 411 -3.26 -4.76 -9.17
CA PHE A 411 -3.30 -5.21 -7.79
C PHE A 411 -2.63 -6.58 -7.64
N LYS A 412 -2.21 -6.88 -6.42
CA LYS A 412 -1.66 -8.17 -5.99
C LYS A 412 -2.37 -8.56 -4.69
N ARG A 413 -2.88 -9.79 -4.61
CA ARG A 413 -3.44 -10.34 -3.38
C ARG A 413 -2.48 -11.33 -2.74
N PHE A 414 -2.48 -11.38 -1.41
CA PHE A 414 -1.89 -12.48 -0.67
C PHE A 414 -2.67 -13.75 -0.93
N ARG A 415 -2.04 -14.72 -1.61
CA ARG A 415 -2.59 -16.05 -1.83
C ARG A 415 -1.59 -17.09 -1.35
N GLN A 416 -2.02 -17.97 -0.45
CA GLN A 416 -1.34 -19.23 -0.15
C GLN A 416 -2.40 -20.32 -0.08
N GLU A 417 -3.01 -20.62 -1.22
CA GLU A 417 -4.14 -21.54 -1.35
C GLU A 417 -3.82 -22.95 -0.82
N LYS A 418 -2.54 -23.35 -0.82
CA LYS A 418 -2.08 -24.61 -0.21
C LYS A 418 -2.20 -24.65 1.32
N ARG A 419 -2.19 -23.49 2.00
CA ARG A 419 -2.14 -23.36 3.47
C ARG A 419 -3.38 -22.73 4.07
N PHE A 420 -3.92 -21.70 3.41
CA PHE A 420 -5.02 -20.92 3.95
C PHE A 420 -6.34 -21.18 3.22
N ILE A 421 -7.41 -21.33 4.01
CA ILE A 421 -8.79 -21.18 3.54
C ILE A 421 -9.14 -19.71 3.72
N TRP A 422 -9.52 -19.07 2.62
CA TRP A 422 -9.95 -17.69 2.63
C TRP A 422 -11.48 -17.64 2.55
N PRO A 423 -12.15 -16.91 3.45
CA PRO A 423 -13.55 -16.56 3.26
C PRO A 423 -13.73 -15.89 1.89
N ASP A 424 -14.86 -16.14 1.24
CA ASP A 424 -15.31 -15.49 -0.01
C ASP A 424 -14.57 -15.85 -1.31
N LEU A 425 -13.36 -16.43 -1.25
CA LEU A 425 -12.72 -17.06 -2.40
C LEU A 425 -13.29 -18.48 -2.56
N LYS A 426 -14.44 -18.62 -3.24
CA LYS A 426 -15.05 -19.93 -3.45
C LYS A 426 -14.05 -20.90 -4.08
N LYS A 427 -14.03 -22.11 -3.51
CA LYS A 427 -13.11 -23.22 -3.80
C LYS A 427 -12.90 -23.40 -5.30
N GLU A 428 -11.65 -23.35 -5.73
CA GLU A 428 -11.23 -24.16 -6.87
C GLU A 428 -11.73 -25.58 -6.64
N LYS A 429 -12.28 -26.19 -7.68
CA LYS A 429 -12.68 -27.60 -7.72
C LYS A 429 -11.45 -28.54 -7.67
N SER A 430 -10.38 -28.15 -6.99
CA SER A 430 -9.20 -29.00 -6.83
C SER A 430 -9.54 -30.13 -5.83
N PRO A 431 -9.44 -31.40 -6.23
CA PRO A 431 -9.78 -32.55 -5.40
C PRO A 431 -8.65 -32.87 -4.41
N MET A 432 -8.15 -31.87 -3.67
CA MET A 432 -7.18 -32.09 -2.61
C MET A 432 -7.87 -32.16 -1.25
N SER A 433 -7.40 -33.10 -0.42
CA SER A 433 -7.93 -33.36 0.92
C SER A 433 -7.93 -32.08 1.77
N PRO A 434 -9.10 -31.61 2.24
CA PRO A 434 -9.23 -30.36 3.01
C PRO A 434 -8.58 -30.39 4.40
N SER A 435 -7.99 -31.52 4.82
CA SER A 435 -7.51 -31.74 6.19
C SER A 435 -6.27 -30.95 6.62
N ALA A 436 -5.68 -30.13 5.75
CA ALA A 436 -4.44 -29.39 6.04
C ALA A 436 -4.53 -27.86 5.88
N ARG A 437 -5.64 -27.32 5.35
CA ARG A 437 -5.79 -25.88 5.16
C ARG A 437 -6.50 -25.28 6.37
N VAL A 438 -5.99 -24.17 6.88
CA VAL A 438 -6.51 -23.48 8.07
C VAL A 438 -6.98 -22.09 7.69
N GLU A 439 -7.95 -21.52 8.42
CA GLU A 439 -8.31 -20.11 8.21
C GLU A 439 -7.17 -19.20 8.67
N PHE A 440 -7.04 -18.04 8.02
CA PHE A 440 -6.01 -17.07 8.40
C PHE A 440 -6.36 -16.45 9.76
N ASP A 441 -5.67 -16.88 10.80
CA ASP A 441 -5.78 -16.32 12.15
C ASP A 441 -4.93 -15.04 12.32
N TRP A 442 -5.59 -13.93 12.71
CA TRP A 442 -4.95 -12.64 13.06
C TRP A 442 -4.33 -12.63 14.48
N ASN A 443 -4.51 -13.70 15.25
CA ASN A 443 -3.89 -13.90 16.54
C ASN A 443 -2.64 -14.81 16.49
N ASP A 444 -2.44 -15.54 15.39
CA ASP A 444 -1.26 -16.35 15.16
C ASP A 444 -0.10 -15.49 14.59
N PRO A 445 1.01 -15.32 15.34
CA PRO A 445 2.20 -14.62 14.85
C PRO A 445 2.77 -15.21 13.55
N SER A 446 2.62 -16.52 13.32
CA SER A 446 3.17 -17.21 12.14
C SER A 446 2.47 -16.77 10.86
N HIS A 447 1.13 -16.69 10.89
CA HIS A 447 0.30 -16.21 9.79
C HIS A 447 0.58 -14.74 9.48
N ILE A 448 0.64 -13.90 10.53
CA ILE A 448 0.96 -12.48 10.40
C ILE A 448 2.36 -12.26 9.83
N GLN A 449 3.35 -13.06 10.24
CA GLN A 449 4.70 -12.98 9.70
C GLN A 449 4.74 -13.32 8.21
N LEU A 450 4.00 -14.34 7.77
CA LEU A 450 3.87 -14.69 6.35
C LEU A 450 3.25 -13.54 5.54
N LEU A 451 2.16 -12.95 6.04
CA LEU A 451 1.51 -11.81 5.41
C LEU A 451 2.45 -10.60 5.31
N ASN A 452 3.10 -10.23 6.40
CA ASN A 452 4.05 -9.11 6.43
C ASN A 452 5.24 -9.33 5.49
N ASN A 453 5.77 -10.56 5.43
CA ASN A 453 6.84 -10.91 4.50
C ASN A 453 6.40 -10.79 3.03
N TRP A 454 5.20 -11.27 2.71
CA TRP A 454 4.62 -11.11 1.37
C TRP A 454 4.39 -9.63 1.04
N ARG A 455 3.75 -8.86 1.94
CA ARG A 455 3.48 -7.42 1.74
C ARG A 455 4.75 -6.67 1.44
N ARG A 456 5.79 -6.84 2.26
CA ARG A 456 7.10 -6.22 2.02
C ARG A 456 7.63 -6.54 0.63
N GLN A 457 7.61 -7.81 0.22
CA GLN A 457 8.07 -8.20 -1.12
C GLN A 457 7.18 -7.61 -2.23
N ALA A 458 5.86 -7.57 -2.05
CA ALA A 458 4.93 -7.03 -3.02
C ALA A 458 5.13 -5.53 -3.21
N VAL A 459 5.25 -4.79 -2.11
CA VAL A 459 5.58 -3.36 -2.05
C VAL A 459 6.95 -3.08 -2.67
N ASP A 460 8.01 -3.79 -2.27
CA ASP A 460 9.36 -3.63 -2.82
C ASP A 460 9.42 -3.83 -4.34
N ARG A 461 8.61 -4.78 -4.85
CA ARG A 461 8.51 -5.05 -6.30
C ARG A 461 7.71 -3.98 -7.04
N THR A 462 6.81 -3.29 -6.36
CA THR A 462 5.97 -2.25 -6.93
C THR A 462 6.69 -0.91 -6.93
N ILE A 463 7.08 -0.41 -5.76
CA ILE A 463 7.74 0.90 -5.65
C ILE A 463 9.08 0.85 -6.39
N LYS A 464 9.81 -0.29 -6.36
CA LYS A 464 11.19 -0.40 -6.90
C LYS A 464 12.08 0.78 -6.50
N GLY A 465 11.72 1.51 -5.44
CA GLY A 465 12.44 2.66 -4.94
C GLY A 465 13.84 2.20 -4.67
N SER A 466 14.77 2.63 -5.52
CA SER A 466 16.16 2.18 -5.53
C SER A 466 16.28 0.71 -5.08
N ARG A 467 15.82 -0.27 -5.88
CA ARG A 467 16.38 -1.63 -5.74
C ARG A 467 17.88 -1.43 -5.63
N HIS A 468 18.43 -1.66 -4.42
CA HIS A 468 19.75 -1.22 -3.97
C HIS A 468 20.57 -0.74 -5.16
N ASN A 469 20.77 0.57 -5.35
CA ASN A 469 21.77 1.10 -6.29
C ASN A 469 22.91 0.09 -6.26
N PRO A 470 23.11 -0.70 -7.34
CA PRO A 470 23.74 -2.02 -7.26
C PRO A 470 24.98 -1.85 -6.41
N GLY A 471 24.91 -2.37 -5.17
CA GLY A 471 25.75 -1.86 -4.08
C GLY A 471 27.17 -1.76 -4.58
N GLN A 472 27.75 -0.56 -4.56
CA GLN A 472 28.93 -0.24 -5.38
C GLN A 472 29.93 -1.39 -5.34
N ALA A 473 30.35 -1.90 -6.51
CA ALA A 473 31.14 -3.12 -6.58
C ALA A 473 32.37 -3.03 -5.68
N TRP A 474 32.65 -4.06 -4.88
CA TRP A 474 33.82 -4.09 -4.01
C TRP A 474 35.10 -4.11 -4.86
N SER A 475 36.01 -3.18 -4.57
CA SER A 475 37.34 -3.12 -5.17
C SER A 475 38.29 -4.10 -4.50
N GLN A 476 39.38 -4.45 -5.18
CA GLN A 476 40.43 -5.30 -4.61
C GLN A 476 41.09 -4.65 -3.40
N GLU A 477 41.32 -3.34 -3.43
CA GLU A 477 41.88 -2.58 -2.31
C GLU A 477 41.00 -2.63 -1.05
N GLU A 478 39.68 -2.60 -1.22
CA GLU A 478 38.71 -2.77 -0.13
C GLU A 478 38.78 -4.19 0.47
N ASP A 479 38.92 -5.22 -0.38
CA ASP A 479 39.06 -6.61 0.05
C ASP A 479 40.37 -6.85 0.81
N GLU A 480 41.49 -6.33 0.30
CA GLU A 480 42.80 -6.38 0.94
C GLU A 480 42.79 -5.69 2.31
N TYR A 481 42.11 -4.55 2.41
CA TYR A 481 41.97 -3.85 3.67
C TYR A 481 41.16 -4.65 4.70
N LEU A 482 40.09 -5.34 4.27
CA LEU A 482 39.34 -6.26 5.13
C LEU A 482 40.15 -7.50 5.55
N ILE A 483 41.04 -7.98 4.68
CA ILE A 483 41.99 -9.06 5.01
C ILE A 483 42.93 -8.57 6.13
N LYS A 484 43.52 -7.38 5.96
CA LYS A 484 44.41 -6.78 6.97
C LYS A 484 43.72 -6.59 8.32
N LEU A 485 42.50 -6.04 8.33
CA LEU A 485 41.73 -5.90 9.57
C LEU A 485 41.44 -7.26 10.24
N SER A 486 41.19 -8.31 9.43
CA SER A 486 40.98 -9.66 9.95
C SER A 486 42.26 -10.29 10.51
N GLU A 487 43.40 -9.97 9.92
CA GLU A 487 44.74 -10.38 10.38
C GLU A 487 45.08 -9.72 11.72
N GLU A 488 44.93 -8.40 11.84
CA GLU A 488 45.16 -7.65 13.08
C GLU A 488 44.31 -8.20 14.24
N LEU A 489 43.04 -8.53 13.98
CA LEU A 489 42.16 -9.15 14.97
C LEU A 489 42.62 -10.56 15.36
N PHE A 490 43.13 -11.33 14.40
CA PHE A 490 43.64 -12.66 14.66
C PHE A 490 44.90 -12.61 15.53
N GLU A 491 45.82 -11.68 15.22
CA GLU A 491 47.02 -11.42 16.01
C GLU A 491 46.66 -10.98 17.44
N GLU A 492 45.77 -9.99 17.60
CA GLU A 492 45.30 -9.51 18.91
C GLU A 492 44.74 -10.67 19.76
N LYS A 493 43.93 -11.54 19.14
CA LYS A 493 43.39 -12.73 19.82
C LYS A 493 44.44 -13.79 20.12
N SER A 494 45.41 -13.99 19.24
CA SER A 494 46.48 -14.96 19.42
C SER A 494 47.42 -14.58 20.58
N GLN A 495 47.65 -13.28 20.77
CA GLN A 495 48.45 -12.75 21.88
C GLN A 495 47.71 -12.87 23.22
N SER A 496 46.39 -12.69 23.21
CA SER A 496 45.58 -12.76 24.44
C SER A 496 45.21 -14.19 24.87
N SER A 497 45.22 -15.16 23.96
CA SER A 497 44.76 -16.53 24.22
C SER A 497 45.92 -17.50 24.40
N THR A 498 46.23 -17.86 25.65
CA THR A 498 47.43 -18.64 25.97
C THR A 498 47.46 -20.05 25.39
N HIS A 499 46.34 -20.77 25.23
CA HIS A 499 46.30 -22.06 24.51
C HIS A 499 44.84 -22.39 24.19
N SER A 500 44.41 -22.22 22.94
CA SER A 500 43.10 -22.70 22.49
C SER A 500 43.19 -23.17 21.05
N LYS A 501 42.75 -24.41 20.81
CA LYS A 501 42.52 -25.01 19.50
C LYS A 501 41.79 -24.01 18.58
N ARG A 502 42.11 -24.02 17.28
CA ARG A 502 41.60 -23.14 16.21
C ARG A 502 40.10 -22.85 16.34
N LYS A 503 39.73 -21.82 17.10
CA LYS A 503 38.35 -21.35 17.25
C LYS A 503 38.07 -20.35 16.14
N THR A 504 36.86 -20.41 15.60
CA THR A 504 36.30 -19.44 14.66
C THR A 504 36.46 -18.01 15.19
N VAL A 505 37.06 -17.13 14.39
CA VAL A 505 37.32 -15.74 14.80
C VAL A 505 36.03 -14.92 14.70
N VAL A 506 35.35 -14.78 15.83
CA VAL A 506 34.14 -13.92 15.98
C VAL A 506 34.55 -12.47 16.26
N VAL A 507 34.07 -11.52 15.47
CA VAL A 507 34.30 -10.09 15.66
C VAL A 507 33.30 -9.55 16.70
N SER A 508 33.78 -8.88 17.75
CA SER A 508 32.91 -8.23 18.75
C SER A 508 32.18 -7.02 18.13
N ASN A 509 31.00 -6.66 18.63
CA ASN A 509 30.23 -5.53 18.06
C ASN A 509 31.01 -4.21 18.10
N LYS A 510 31.73 -3.93 19.19
CA LYS A 510 32.63 -2.78 19.30
C LYS A 510 33.68 -2.75 18.18
N LYS A 511 34.36 -3.88 17.94
CA LYS A 511 35.37 -3.96 16.87
C LYS A 511 34.75 -3.81 15.47
N LYS A 512 33.51 -4.27 15.26
CA LYS A 512 32.80 -4.07 13.99
C LYS A 512 32.52 -2.58 13.71
N GLU A 513 32.21 -1.80 14.75
CA GLU A 513 32.03 -0.34 14.63
C GLU A 513 33.37 0.35 14.33
N GLU A 514 34.43 -0.01 15.05
CA GLU A 514 35.80 0.48 14.78
C GLU A 514 36.23 0.17 13.33
N TRP A 515 35.96 -1.05 12.85
CA TRP A 515 36.23 -1.44 11.47
C TRP A 515 35.44 -0.61 10.48
N ARG A 516 34.14 -0.37 10.73
CA ARG A 516 33.30 0.47 9.86
C ARG A 516 33.85 1.88 9.76
N GLU A 517 34.18 2.50 10.88
CA GLU A 517 34.72 3.86 10.93
C GLU A 517 36.06 3.95 10.21
N SER A 518 36.98 3.03 10.50
CA SER A 518 38.29 2.98 9.85
C SER A 518 38.18 2.71 8.34
N PHE A 519 37.26 1.85 7.93
CA PHE A 519 37.00 1.54 6.54
C PHE A 519 36.41 2.74 5.78
N ASN A 520 35.35 3.35 6.31
CA ASN A 520 34.69 4.49 5.66
C ASN A 520 35.64 5.71 5.64
N LYS A 521 36.43 5.94 6.68
CA LYS A 521 37.46 6.99 6.69
C LYS A 521 38.48 6.83 5.55
N LYS A 522 38.79 5.60 5.15
CA LYS A 522 39.76 5.33 4.07
C LYS A 522 39.14 5.41 2.68
N PHE A 523 37.92 4.89 2.51
CA PHE A 523 37.35 4.66 1.18
C PHE A 523 36.23 5.62 0.79
N THR A 524 35.48 6.20 1.73
CA THR A 524 34.36 7.10 1.40
C THR A 524 34.86 8.33 0.62
N GLY A 525 34.15 8.69 -0.43
CA GLY A 525 34.51 9.80 -1.33
C GLY A 525 35.56 9.46 -2.39
N THR A 526 36.26 8.32 -2.28
CA THR A 526 37.24 7.89 -3.31
C THR A 526 36.53 7.42 -4.58
N ILE A 527 37.15 7.58 -5.75
CA ILE A 527 36.60 7.10 -7.02
C ILE A 527 37.39 5.85 -7.43
N PRO A 528 36.80 4.65 -7.36
CA PRO A 528 37.49 3.41 -7.68
C PRO A 528 37.72 3.30 -9.19
N GLN A 529 38.77 2.56 -9.59
CA GLN A 529 39.12 2.39 -11.00
C GLN A 529 37.95 1.80 -11.79
N GLY A 530 37.43 2.56 -12.76
CA GLY A 530 36.31 2.16 -13.62
C GLY A 530 34.91 2.60 -13.14
N SER A 531 34.80 3.30 -12.00
CA SER A 531 33.57 3.98 -11.58
C SER A 531 33.64 5.48 -11.89
N THR A 532 32.49 6.09 -12.16
CA THR A 532 32.33 7.55 -12.21
C THR A 532 31.77 8.13 -10.91
N GLU A 533 31.25 7.28 -10.04
CA GLU A 533 30.61 7.69 -8.79
C GLU A 533 31.60 7.53 -7.60
N PRO A 534 31.67 8.53 -6.70
CA PRO A 534 32.47 8.43 -5.48
C PRO A 534 31.88 7.38 -4.54
N ARG A 535 32.74 6.75 -3.74
CA ARG A 535 32.34 5.72 -2.77
C ARG A 535 31.40 6.27 -1.71
N THR A 536 30.32 5.53 -1.45
CA THR A 536 29.43 5.78 -0.31
C THR A 536 29.88 4.98 0.92
N ASP A 537 29.46 5.43 2.09
CA ASP A 537 29.72 4.74 3.35
C ASP A 537 29.22 3.29 3.32
N ARG A 538 30.08 2.35 3.72
CA ARG A 538 29.70 0.95 3.88
C ARG A 538 29.02 0.76 5.22
N THR A 539 27.95 -0.02 5.22
CA THR A 539 27.28 -0.45 6.46
C THR A 539 28.06 -1.59 7.13
N LEU A 540 27.89 -1.72 8.44
CA LEU A 540 28.47 -2.81 9.22
C LEU A 540 28.07 -4.19 8.67
N ALA A 541 26.80 -4.35 8.29
CA ALA A 541 26.29 -5.57 7.67
C ALA A 541 26.99 -5.88 6.34
N ALA A 542 27.23 -4.86 5.50
CA ALA A 542 27.92 -5.03 4.23
C ALA A 542 29.38 -5.51 4.41
N LEU A 543 30.11 -4.93 5.36
CA LEU A 543 31.49 -5.34 5.68
C LEU A 543 31.55 -6.78 6.19
N MET A 544 30.68 -7.16 7.12
CA MET A 544 30.65 -8.52 7.66
C MET A 544 30.23 -9.55 6.61
N GLN A 545 29.28 -9.20 5.75
CA GLN A 545 28.88 -10.05 4.62
C GLN A 545 29.99 -10.16 3.57
N ARG A 546 30.76 -9.10 3.30
CA ARG A 546 31.90 -9.17 2.39
C ARG A 546 33.00 -10.06 2.98
N ARG A 547 33.28 -9.93 4.27
CA ARG A 547 34.25 -10.76 5.00
C ARG A 547 33.98 -12.26 4.83
N SER A 548 32.72 -12.69 4.89
CA SER A 548 32.35 -14.10 4.70
C SER A 548 32.33 -14.57 3.24
N ARG A 549 32.53 -13.66 2.28
CA ARG A 549 32.60 -13.93 0.83
C ARG A 549 34.02 -13.90 0.26
N ILE A 550 35.00 -13.39 1.02
CA ILE A 550 36.42 -13.42 0.64
C ILE A 550 37.00 -14.78 1.04
N GLN A 551 37.32 -15.60 0.04
CA GLN A 551 37.81 -16.98 0.24
C GLN A 551 39.07 -17.01 1.12
N GLU A 552 39.99 -16.06 0.92
CA GLU A 552 41.22 -15.97 1.71
C GLU A 552 40.95 -15.78 3.21
N ILE A 553 39.96 -14.94 3.57
CA ILE A 553 39.59 -14.72 4.97
C ILE A 553 38.95 -15.98 5.56
N VAL A 554 38.10 -16.65 4.79
CA VAL A 554 37.46 -17.91 5.17
C VAL A 554 38.52 -18.98 5.46
N ASP A 555 39.50 -19.12 4.58
CA ASP A 555 40.52 -20.17 4.68
C ASP A 555 41.56 -19.87 5.76
N ARG A 556 42.08 -18.63 5.83
CA ARG A 556 43.11 -18.22 6.80
C ARG A 556 42.56 -18.09 8.22
N PHE A 557 41.38 -17.50 8.39
CA PHE A 557 40.85 -17.14 9.71
C PHE A 557 39.66 -17.99 10.15
N HIS A 558 39.35 -19.06 9.40
CA HIS A 558 38.26 -20.00 9.68
C HIS A 558 36.91 -19.29 9.90
N VAL A 559 36.59 -18.31 9.05
CA VAL A 559 35.30 -17.62 9.09
C VAL A 559 34.22 -18.48 8.44
N LYS A 560 33.02 -18.52 9.01
CA LYS A 560 31.90 -19.27 8.41
C LYS A 560 31.61 -18.70 6.99
N PRO A 561 31.75 -19.50 5.92
CA PRO A 561 31.56 -19.01 4.57
C PRO A 561 30.09 -18.70 4.28
N ASP A 562 29.85 -17.71 3.42
CA ASP A 562 28.54 -17.49 2.80
C ASP A 562 28.30 -18.58 1.73
N ALA A 563 27.79 -19.73 2.16
CA ALA A 563 27.59 -20.91 1.31
C ALA A 563 26.73 -20.60 0.07
N ARG A 564 25.73 -19.72 0.20
CA ARG A 564 24.85 -19.31 -0.91
C ARG A 564 25.64 -18.51 -1.96
N TYR A 565 26.52 -17.62 -1.54
CA TYR A 565 27.37 -16.86 -2.45
C TYR A 565 28.29 -17.79 -3.26
N PHE A 566 29.05 -18.65 -2.58
CA PHE A 566 29.99 -19.55 -3.27
C PHE A 566 29.28 -20.56 -4.19
N LEU A 567 28.11 -21.06 -3.80
CA LEU A 567 27.30 -21.95 -4.64
C LEU A 567 26.80 -21.21 -5.91
N ASN A 568 26.35 -19.96 -5.77
CA ASN A 568 25.97 -19.13 -6.91
C ASN A 568 27.16 -18.82 -7.84
N THR A 569 28.33 -18.50 -7.28
CA THR A 569 29.57 -18.26 -8.04
C THR A 569 29.99 -19.51 -8.81
N LYS A 570 29.97 -20.69 -8.17
CA LYS A 570 30.24 -21.98 -8.82
C LYS A 570 29.23 -22.26 -9.95
N ARG A 571 27.94 -22.03 -9.71
CA ARG A 571 26.88 -22.21 -10.72
C ARG A 571 27.08 -21.28 -11.91
N GLN A 572 27.42 -20.02 -11.70
CA GLN A 572 27.70 -19.06 -12.77
C GLN A 572 28.95 -19.42 -13.57
N ALA A 573 30.02 -19.85 -12.90
CA ALA A 573 31.23 -20.35 -13.56
C ALA A 573 30.93 -21.59 -14.42
N GLY A 574 30.10 -22.52 -13.93
CA GLY A 574 29.64 -23.67 -14.69
C GLY A 574 28.83 -23.28 -15.94
N LYS A 575 27.90 -22.32 -15.83
CA LYS A 575 27.16 -21.78 -16.98
C LYS A 575 28.08 -21.12 -18.01
N ARG A 576 29.13 -20.42 -17.58
CA ARG A 576 30.13 -19.79 -18.47
C ARG A 576 30.96 -20.83 -19.21
N ARG A 577 31.41 -21.90 -18.54
CA ARG A 577 32.14 -23.00 -19.18
C ARG A 577 31.30 -23.69 -20.24
N LYS A 578 30.05 -24.07 -19.90
CA LYS A 578 29.11 -24.67 -20.87
C LYS A 578 28.91 -23.80 -22.12
N ARG A 579 28.82 -22.48 -21.96
CA ARG A 579 28.69 -21.55 -23.09
C ARG A 579 29.95 -21.51 -23.96
N ALA A 580 31.13 -21.49 -23.35
CA ALA A 580 32.40 -21.50 -24.06
C ALA A 580 32.61 -22.80 -24.85
N ASP A 581 32.24 -23.95 -24.25
CA ASP A 581 32.34 -25.26 -24.90
C ASP A 581 31.33 -25.41 -26.05
N SER A 582 30.12 -24.84 -25.93
CA SER A 582 29.08 -24.89 -26.99
C SER A 582 29.37 -23.99 -28.21
N THR A 583 30.31 -23.05 -28.10
CA THR A 583 30.71 -22.16 -29.21
C THR A 583 31.95 -22.64 -29.98
N GLY A 584 32.48 -23.81 -29.64
CA GLY A 584 33.76 -24.30 -30.17
C GLY A 584 33.70 -25.29 -31.35
N ASP A 585 32.52 -25.69 -31.83
CA ASP A 585 32.42 -26.86 -32.73
C ASP A 585 31.47 -26.70 -33.94
N ALA A 586 31.27 -25.48 -34.43
CA ALA A 586 30.34 -25.21 -35.55
C ALA A 586 30.99 -24.60 -36.81
N ASP A 587 32.32 -24.55 -36.93
CA ASP A 587 32.99 -23.88 -38.07
C ASP A 587 34.09 -24.72 -38.75
N ALA A 588 33.98 -26.06 -38.70
CA ALA A 588 34.89 -26.94 -39.42
C ALA A 588 34.15 -28.03 -40.20
N HIS A 589 33.37 -27.66 -41.22
CA HIS A 589 33.22 -28.49 -42.43
C HIS A 589 32.80 -27.63 -43.63
N VAL A 590 33.78 -27.28 -44.44
CA VAL A 590 33.64 -26.76 -45.81
C VAL A 590 33.69 -27.93 -46.79
N ASP A 591 32.76 -27.89 -47.75
CA ASP A 591 32.71 -28.55 -49.07
C ASP A 591 32.98 -30.04 -49.21
N GLN A 592 31.99 -30.78 -49.73
CA GLN A 592 32.09 -31.34 -51.09
C GLN A 592 30.78 -31.99 -51.61
N SER A 593 30.46 -31.61 -52.85
CA SER A 593 29.85 -32.40 -53.94
C SER A 593 28.35 -32.73 -53.97
N ASN A 594 27.72 -32.16 -55.00
CA ASN A 594 26.64 -32.70 -55.82
C ASN A 594 26.81 -34.19 -56.19
N MET A 595 25.75 -34.98 -56.12
CA MET A 595 25.23 -35.76 -57.26
C MET A 595 23.84 -36.33 -56.97
N ALA A 596 23.03 -36.33 -58.02
CA ALA A 596 21.64 -36.72 -58.12
C ALA A 596 21.43 -38.25 -58.17
N THR A 597 20.26 -38.71 -57.73
CA THR A 597 19.39 -39.79 -58.30
C THR A 597 18.21 -39.99 -57.33
N SER A 598 17.00 -39.52 -57.64
CA SER A 598 15.92 -40.21 -58.37
C SER A 598 15.27 -41.38 -57.62
N GLY A 599 13.96 -41.27 -57.34
CA GLY A 599 13.09 -42.45 -57.18
C GLY A 599 11.91 -42.30 -56.23
N GLU A 600 10.69 -42.28 -56.80
CA GLU A 600 9.42 -42.79 -56.26
C GLU A 600 8.71 -41.99 -55.14
N ILE A 601 7.73 -41.13 -55.45
CA ILE A 601 6.31 -41.40 -55.81
C ILE A 601 5.53 -42.17 -54.72
N ILE A 602 4.84 -41.44 -53.82
CA ILE A 602 3.46 -41.72 -53.41
C ILE A 602 2.71 -40.39 -53.26
N LYS A 603 1.49 -40.37 -53.80
CA LYS A 603 0.54 -39.27 -53.98
C LYS A 603 -0.52 -39.28 -52.86
N GLY A 604 -1.04 -38.10 -52.53
CA GLY A 604 -2.33 -37.86 -51.83
C GLY A 604 -2.14 -37.57 -50.33
N GLU A 605 -2.81 -36.61 -49.71
CA GLU A 605 -3.91 -35.73 -50.09
C GLU A 605 -3.98 -34.62 -49.01
N GLU A 606 -4.31 -33.40 -49.45
CA GLU A 606 -5.03 -32.31 -48.75
C GLU A 606 -4.59 -31.81 -47.36
N GLY A 607 -4.16 -30.54 -47.34
CA GLY A 607 -4.01 -29.71 -46.13
C GLY A 607 -5.36 -29.27 -45.53
N PRO A 608 -5.33 -28.58 -44.38
CA PRO A 608 -5.09 -27.13 -44.45
C PRO A 608 -4.23 -26.54 -43.32
N GLU A 609 -3.60 -25.41 -43.69
CA GLU A 609 -3.48 -24.15 -42.93
C GLU A 609 -2.86 -24.16 -41.52
N ASP A 610 -1.54 -23.94 -41.55
CA ASP A 610 -0.79 -22.95 -40.77
C ASP A 610 -1.61 -21.90 -40.00
N ASN A 611 -1.50 -21.95 -38.67
CA ASN A 611 -1.56 -20.78 -37.80
C ASN A 611 -0.62 -21.00 -36.61
N GLY A 612 0.62 -20.54 -36.80
CA GLY A 612 1.59 -20.39 -35.73
C GLY A 612 1.17 -19.35 -34.69
N ALA A 613 1.13 -19.77 -33.43
CA ALA A 613 1.27 -18.91 -32.25
C ALA A 613 1.60 -19.79 -31.02
N SER A 614 2.78 -20.39 -30.99
CA SER A 614 3.32 -21.04 -29.79
C SER A 614 3.86 -19.96 -28.84
N GLY A 615 2.98 -19.44 -27.99
CA GLY A 615 3.35 -18.73 -26.76
C GLY A 615 3.32 -19.72 -25.60
N ASP A 616 4.40 -20.48 -25.42
CA ASP A 616 4.65 -21.29 -24.22
C ASP A 616 4.98 -20.34 -23.06
N ASP A 617 3.95 -19.94 -22.30
CA ASP A 617 4.12 -19.42 -20.95
C ASP A 617 4.18 -20.62 -19.99
N GLU A 618 5.40 -21.09 -19.70
CA GLU A 618 5.65 -22.02 -18.61
C GLU A 618 5.28 -21.35 -17.27
N GLU A 619 4.07 -21.62 -16.79
CA GLU A 619 3.73 -21.46 -15.38
C GLU A 619 4.56 -22.45 -14.56
N VAL A 620 5.60 -21.95 -13.90
CA VAL A 620 6.37 -22.73 -12.92
C VAL A 620 5.61 -22.72 -11.59
N PRO A 621 5.04 -23.84 -11.12
CA PRO A 621 4.48 -23.92 -9.77
C PRO A 621 5.63 -23.91 -8.76
N MET A 622 5.82 -22.80 -8.06
CA MET A 622 6.80 -22.68 -6.99
C MET A 622 6.27 -23.34 -5.72
N ASP A 623 6.57 -24.63 -5.56
CA ASP A 623 6.48 -25.31 -4.27
C ASP A 623 7.61 -24.84 -3.35
N ILE A 624 7.26 -24.19 -2.25
CA ILE A 624 8.17 -23.93 -1.13
C ILE A 624 7.61 -24.71 0.06
N SER A 625 7.92 -26.01 0.10
CA SER A 625 8.11 -26.73 1.35
C SER A 625 9.58 -26.54 1.76
N SER A 626 9.80 -25.67 2.74
CA SER A 626 11.00 -25.77 3.57
C SER A 626 10.56 -26.46 4.86
N ASP A 627 10.55 -27.79 4.81
CA ASP A 627 10.82 -28.60 5.99
C ASP A 627 12.26 -28.32 6.39
N ASP A 628 12.46 -27.90 7.64
CA ASP A 628 13.65 -28.21 8.44
C ASP A 628 13.36 -27.70 9.86
N ASP A 629 12.73 -28.59 10.61
CA ASP A 629 12.61 -28.59 12.06
C ASP A 629 13.80 -29.41 12.60
N GLU A 630 14.78 -28.75 13.23
CA GLU A 630 15.66 -29.40 14.21
C GLU A 630 15.97 -28.42 15.34
N GLY A 631 15.34 -28.68 16.49
CA GLY A 631 15.53 -27.97 17.75
C GLY A 631 16.76 -28.41 18.56
N SER A 632 17.16 -27.53 19.47
CA SER A 632 17.91 -27.75 20.74
C SER A 632 18.22 -26.34 21.29
N ALA A 633 17.96 -25.93 22.54
CA ALA A 633 17.60 -26.57 23.80
C ALA A 633 17.07 -25.47 24.78
N PRO A 634 16.55 -25.79 25.98
CA PRO A 634 15.90 -24.86 26.89
C PRO A 634 16.89 -24.13 27.79
N MET A 635 16.62 -22.87 28.13
CA MET A 635 17.29 -22.15 29.21
C MET A 635 16.32 -21.99 30.38
N ASP A 636 16.60 -22.79 31.40
CA ASP A 636 16.17 -22.66 32.78
C ASP A 636 16.76 -21.35 33.35
N LEU A 637 15.92 -20.52 33.97
CA LEU A 637 16.35 -19.35 34.73
C LEU A 637 15.54 -19.29 36.02
N SER A 638 16.09 -19.94 37.05
CA SER A 638 15.95 -19.51 38.43
C SER A 638 17.09 -18.55 38.77
N ASP A 639 16.75 -17.29 39.05
CA ASP A 639 17.25 -16.47 40.16
C ASP A 639 16.36 -15.23 40.31
#